data_AF-A0A501X0B8-F1
#
_entry.id   AF-A0A501X0B8-F1
#
_cell.length_a   1.000
_cell.length_b   1.000
_cell.length_c   1.000
_cell.angle_alpha   90.00
_cell.angle_beta   90.00
_cell.angle_gamma   90.00
#
_symmetry.space_group_name_H-M   'P 1'
#
loop_
_entity.id
_entity.type
_entity.pdbx_description
1 polymer ?
#
loop_
_entity_poly.entity_id
_entity_poly.type
_entity_poly.pdbx_seq_one_letter_code
_entity_poly.pdbx_strand_id
1 'polypeptide(L)'
;MATKSRVGFSSLSVTARENDGSGNNSQGGARFDHYVRVTPNSYGASDGSVWDRPDAEGGANDPRAISDRVLATSQDRPAHEGVNELFQFFGQFITHDIAGSQSGSDERVASLDPHVFGGTFSRDAFVMSDEAPLNANVREQIDSQTAFMDLSQVYGPSDEINALLRDPDSAKLLTGSGGLLPHADDLAAAHGITAAEAAAGTLGAVDFGGGPVGTVGGDARMNQQAQLLADQTIFLRNHNWHVDQLEKLYPGWSTEKVYQTARALNEADFQHVVYDEYLAKLVGKHALSAYSGFDARVDPRIINEWSTVAFRFGHDQASASDAKLAEDGSGTTVGLGDNFTQSFLAGNGITSRADLDLWVRGELAQAAQEIDGKVSDGVRNELFGLGFDLAAVDIARGDDHGVGDYNALRAGLGLSTYSSLGAFARANDVDAATLSALRSVYGSSIGELDSIVGVLLEKEAKGSMLGETATILTVTQFENTRDGDRFWYQERFADHPELIRQIQDTSLADIIARTTGINRLYHDAFVAAERIGGTSASDTLNGTDGADLIIGFNGRDTLSGGAVSDDLYGGDGRDALFGDGGHDMLWGGAAMDTLRGGRHGDTLDGGTGSDLLFGDAGRDTFVFKGGGYDHVADFRWNETIDLSAYSEFQSLADVRDHVTERHGNQTIHLEDGAVILDDYAGHRLHTYNFVFADNTDIV
;
A
#
# COMPACT_ATOMS: atom_id res chain seq x y z
N MET A 1 3.64 22.40 -24.49
CA MET A 1 4.47 21.93 -23.36
C MET A 1 5.07 23.15 -22.71
N ALA A 2 4.68 23.43 -21.47
CA ALA A 2 5.31 24.47 -20.67
C ALA A 2 6.67 23.94 -20.19
N THR A 3 7.71 24.75 -20.34
CA THR A 3 9.05 24.52 -19.78
C THR A 3 8.91 24.21 -18.28
N LYS A 4 9.26 22.98 -17.87
CA LYS A 4 9.35 22.60 -16.46
C LYS A 4 10.57 23.30 -15.86
N SER A 5 10.33 24.30 -15.03
CA SER A 5 11.36 24.96 -14.20
C SER A 5 11.57 24.16 -12.93
N ARG A 6 12.79 24.20 -12.36
CA ARG A 6 13.07 23.79 -10.96
C ARG A 6 11.90 24.15 -10.04
N VAL A 7 11.44 23.19 -9.23
CA VAL A 7 10.51 23.48 -8.14
C VAL A 7 11.23 24.41 -7.17
N GLY A 8 10.95 25.71 -7.26
CA GLY A 8 11.51 26.69 -6.34
C GLY A 8 10.78 26.60 -5.01
N PHE A 9 11.12 25.64 -4.13
CA PHE A 9 10.48 25.56 -2.81
C PHE A 9 10.74 26.79 -1.93
N SER A 10 11.56 27.75 -2.36
CA SER A 10 11.73 29.04 -1.68
C SER A 10 10.42 29.80 -1.49
N SER A 11 9.42 29.59 -2.36
CA SER A 11 8.06 30.13 -2.19
C SER A 11 7.06 29.13 -1.59
N LEU A 12 7.46 27.88 -1.33
CA LEU A 12 6.58 26.87 -0.77
C LEU A 12 6.22 27.29 0.66
N SER A 13 4.92 27.53 0.86
CA SER A 13 4.31 27.82 2.14
C SER A 13 3.32 26.70 2.45
N VAL A 14 3.71 25.79 3.34
CA VAL A 14 2.85 24.69 3.78
C VAL A 14 2.02 25.13 4.97
N THR A 15 0.70 25.03 4.85
CA THR A 15 -0.19 25.16 6.01
C THR A 15 -0.19 23.82 6.75
N ALA A 16 0.17 23.84 8.02
CA ALA A 16 0.17 22.65 8.87
C ALA A 16 -1.27 22.14 9.08
N ARG A 17 -1.39 20.82 9.15
CA ARG A 17 -2.61 20.11 9.55
C ARG A 17 -2.53 19.80 11.05
N GLU A 18 -3.65 19.99 11.75
CA GLU A 18 -3.82 19.57 13.15
C GLU A 18 -3.73 18.04 13.27
N ASN A 19 -3.01 17.54 14.27
CA ASN A 19 -2.76 16.10 14.41
C ASN A 19 -4.02 15.28 14.63
N ASP A 20 -5.08 15.87 15.19
CA ASP A 20 -6.38 15.22 15.40
C ASP A 20 -7.32 15.35 14.19
N GLY A 21 -6.87 15.91 13.06
CA GLY A 21 -7.67 16.15 11.87
C GLY A 21 -8.66 17.32 12.00
N SER A 22 -8.70 18.02 13.14
CA SER A 22 -9.64 19.09 13.38
C SER A 22 -9.43 20.28 12.45
N GLY A 23 -10.54 21.00 12.21
CA GLY A 23 -10.59 22.13 11.30
C GLY A 23 -10.42 21.77 9.82
N ASN A 24 -10.21 20.50 9.44
CA ASN A 24 -10.10 20.08 8.04
C ASN A 24 -11.37 20.40 7.25
N ASN A 25 -12.48 19.76 7.64
CA ASN A 25 -13.78 19.90 7.02
C ASN A 25 -14.85 20.14 8.09
N SER A 26 -15.83 20.99 7.80
CA SER A 26 -16.95 21.26 8.71
C SER A 26 -17.96 20.11 8.84
N GLN A 27 -17.94 19.14 7.93
CA GLN A 27 -18.80 17.94 8.02
C GLN A 27 -18.30 16.93 9.07
N GLY A 28 -17.00 16.92 9.38
CA GLY A 28 -16.41 16.00 10.35
C GLY A 28 -15.07 15.43 9.88
N GLY A 29 -14.68 14.30 10.46
CA GLY A 29 -13.47 13.54 10.12
C GLY A 29 -12.29 13.74 11.09
N ALA A 30 -12.50 14.53 12.15
CA ALA A 30 -11.54 14.61 13.24
C ALA A 30 -11.56 13.33 14.08
N ARG A 31 -10.49 13.11 14.84
CA ARG A 31 -10.41 12.02 15.82
C ARG A 31 -11.57 12.08 16.81
N PHE A 32 -12.13 10.92 17.15
CA PHE A 32 -13.30 10.77 18.03
C PHE A 32 -14.60 11.32 17.48
N ASP A 33 -14.66 11.58 16.17
CA ASP A 33 -15.93 11.70 15.47
C ASP A 33 -16.59 10.31 15.35
N HIS A 34 -17.87 10.29 14.98
CA HIS A 34 -18.59 9.06 14.76
C HIS A 34 -18.52 8.64 13.29
N TYR A 35 -18.60 7.32 13.05
CA TYR A 35 -18.84 6.79 11.71
C TYR A 35 -20.15 7.35 11.14
N VAL A 36 -20.22 7.41 9.81
CA VAL A 36 -21.45 7.70 9.06
C VAL A 36 -22.01 6.45 8.43
N ARG A 37 -23.32 6.41 8.16
CA ARG A 37 -23.92 5.28 7.44
C ARG A 37 -24.39 5.64 6.04
N VAL A 38 -24.35 4.63 5.19
CA VAL A 38 -25.01 4.67 3.87
C VAL A 38 -26.24 3.77 3.81
N THR A 39 -26.50 2.97 4.85
CA THR A 39 -27.70 2.15 4.99
C THR A 39 -28.40 2.36 6.34
N PRO A 40 -29.72 2.10 6.44
CA PRO A 40 -30.40 2.08 7.73
C PRO A 40 -29.75 1.07 8.67
N ASN A 41 -29.65 1.38 9.97
CA ASN A 41 -29.10 0.42 10.92
C ASN A 41 -30.03 -0.80 11.10
N SER A 42 -29.44 -1.88 11.60
CA SER A 42 -30.12 -3.12 11.94
C SER A 42 -29.73 -3.52 13.36
N TYR A 43 -30.41 -2.92 14.34
CA TYR A 43 -30.34 -3.34 15.73
C TYR A 43 -31.69 -3.90 16.19
N GLY A 44 -31.67 -4.87 17.12
CA GLY A 44 -32.89 -5.48 17.66
C GLY A 44 -33.71 -4.56 18.55
N ALA A 45 -33.05 -3.53 19.09
CA ALA A 45 -33.68 -2.35 19.66
C ALA A 45 -33.05 -1.11 19.03
N SER A 46 -33.85 -0.07 18.76
CA SER A 46 -33.39 1.15 18.07
C SER A 46 -32.28 1.92 18.82
N ASP A 47 -32.08 1.64 20.12
CA ASP A 47 -31.00 2.18 20.94
C ASP A 47 -29.72 1.31 20.95
N GLY A 48 -29.70 0.21 20.17
CA GLY A 48 -28.57 -0.73 20.10
C GLY A 48 -28.33 -1.53 21.38
N SER A 49 -29.26 -1.48 22.35
CA SER A 49 -29.11 -2.14 23.65
C SER A 49 -29.28 -3.66 23.61
N VAL A 50 -29.88 -4.17 22.52
CA VAL A 50 -30.15 -5.59 22.31
C VAL A 50 -29.42 -6.02 21.04
N TRP A 51 -28.53 -7.01 21.18
CA TRP A 51 -28.00 -7.74 20.03
C TRP A 51 -29.16 -8.35 19.25
N ASP A 52 -29.16 -8.20 17.93
CA ASP A 52 -30.20 -8.82 17.09
C ASP A 52 -30.15 -10.36 17.10
N ARG A 53 -29.09 -10.97 17.66
CA ARG A 53 -28.92 -12.42 17.73
C ARG A 53 -29.25 -13.00 19.12
N PRO A 54 -30.06 -14.07 19.19
CA PRO A 54 -30.23 -14.83 20.43
C PRO A 54 -28.99 -15.70 20.70
N ASP A 55 -28.50 -15.67 21.94
CA ASP A 55 -27.32 -16.34 22.54
C ASP A 55 -27.27 -17.89 22.47
N ALA A 56 -27.77 -18.54 21.41
CA ALA A 56 -27.78 -19.99 21.32
C ALA A 56 -26.43 -20.52 20.78
N GLU A 57 -25.47 -20.76 21.66
CA GLU A 57 -24.21 -21.49 21.38
C GLU A 57 -24.45 -22.68 20.43
N GLY A 58 -23.71 -22.74 19.30
CA GLY A 58 -23.77 -23.83 18.33
C GLY A 58 -25.00 -23.86 17.42
N GLY A 59 -25.84 -22.81 17.44
CA GLY A 59 -27.03 -22.64 16.61
C GLY A 59 -26.75 -22.12 15.19
N ALA A 60 -27.83 -21.90 14.42
CA ALA A 60 -27.76 -21.12 13.19
C ALA A 60 -27.37 -19.67 13.54
N ASN A 61 -26.47 -19.05 12.76
CA ASN A 61 -25.91 -17.69 12.93
C ASN A 61 -24.82 -17.49 14.02
N ASP A 62 -24.22 -18.58 14.56
CA ASP A 62 -23.04 -18.51 15.43
C ASP A 62 -21.78 -18.07 14.64
N PRO A 63 -21.13 -16.93 14.99
CA PRO A 63 -19.94 -16.42 14.29
C PRO A 63 -18.81 -17.43 14.15
N ARG A 64 -18.53 -18.22 15.20
CA ARG A 64 -17.48 -19.24 15.16
C ARG A 64 -17.87 -20.41 14.29
N ALA A 65 -19.14 -20.81 14.31
CA ALA A 65 -19.63 -21.88 13.43
C ALA A 65 -19.63 -21.45 11.95
N ILE A 66 -19.96 -20.18 11.65
CA ILE A 66 -19.87 -19.60 10.31
C ILE A 66 -18.42 -19.61 9.85
N SER A 67 -17.53 -19.08 10.69
CA SER A 67 -16.09 -19.12 10.50
C SER A 67 -15.64 -20.55 10.15
N ASP A 68 -15.83 -21.52 11.04
CA ASP A 68 -15.34 -22.91 10.88
C ASP A 68 -15.91 -23.66 9.66
N ARG A 69 -17.16 -23.37 9.26
CA ARG A 69 -17.84 -24.15 8.23
C ARG A 69 -17.80 -23.51 6.85
N VAL A 70 -17.79 -22.18 6.79
CA VAL A 70 -17.90 -21.41 5.53
C VAL A 70 -16.56 -20.82 5.13
N LEU A 71 -15.86 -20.21 6.08
CA LEU A 71 -14.67 -19.38 5.81
C LEU A 71 -13.35 -20.12 5.98
N ALA A 72 -13.32 -21.31 6.58
CA ALA A 72 -12.07 -22.01 6.83
C ALA A 72 -11.38 -22.52 5.55
N THR A 73 -10.07 -22.31 5.45
CA THR A 73 -9.17 -23.00 4.51
C THR A 73 -7.87 -23.42 5.18
N SER A 74 -7.27 -24.48 4.65
CA SER A 74 -5.91 -24.94 5.01
C SER A 74 -4.95 -24.89 3.81
N GLN A 75 -5.38 -24.29 2.72
CA GLN A 75 -4.61 -24.13 1.49
C GLN A 75 -4.47 -22.66 1.18
N ASP A 76 -3.24 -22.24 0.88
CA ASP A 76 -2.98 -20.99 0.19
C ASP A 76 -3.57 -21.05 -1.22
N ARG A 77 -4.16 -19.94 -1.62
CA ARG A 77 -4.91 -19.71 -2.86
C ARG A 77 -4.46 -18.35 -3.39
N PRO A 78 -3.30 -18.26 -4.08
CA PRO A 78 -2.78 -16.99 -4.57
C PRO A 78 -3.82 -16.25 -5.41
N ALA A 79 -3.95 -14.94 -5.19
CA ALA A 79 -4.87 -14.07 -5.92
C ALA A 79 -4.56 -14.12 -7.42
N HIS A 80 -5.58 -14.37 -8.23
CA HIS A 80 -5.40 -14.51 -9.67
C HIS A 80 -5.03 -13.19 -10.38
N GLU A 81 -5.21 -12.03 -9.74
CA GLU A 81 -4.73 -10.73 -10.22
C GLU A 81 -3.22 -10.54 -10.07
N GLY A 82 -2.54 -11.45 -9.35
CA GLY A 82 -1.09 -11.41 -9.19
C GLY A 82 -0.61 -10.30 -8.27
N VAL A 83 -1.35 -10.01 -7.18
CA VAL A 83 -0.90 -9.08 -6.13
C VAL A 83 -0.08 -9.78 -5.05
N ASN A 84 0.84 -9.06 -4.42
CA ASN A 84 1.71 -9.58 -3.37
C ASN A 84 1.20 -9.27 -1.94
N GLU A 85 1.88 -9.78 -0.93
CA GLU A 85 1.56 -9.51 0.47
C GLU A 85 1.72 -8.03 0.85
N LEU A 86 2.62 -7.28 0.19
CA LEU A 86 2.67 -5.83 0.38
C LEU A 86 1.33 -5.18 0.01
N PHE A 87 0.62 -5.65 -1.01
CA PHE A 87 -0.74 -5.16 -1.30
C PHE A 87 -1.68 -5.40 -0.10
N GLN A 88 -1.68 -6.61 0.46
CA GLN A 88 -2.51 -6.91 1.64
C GLN A 88 -2.16 -6.00 2.83
N PHE A 89 -0.88 -5.93 3.20
CA PHE A 89 -0.43 -5.22 4.39
C PHE A 89 -0.46 -3.70 4.22
N PHE A 90 -0.24 -3.19 3.01
CA PHE A 90 -0.47 -1.79 2.70
C PHE A 90 -1.96 -1.43 2.78
N GLY A 91 -2.86 -2.33 2.41
CA GLY A 91 -4.29 -2.21 2.69
C GLY A 91 -4.59 -2.07 4.18
N GLN A 92 -3.97 -2.92 5.01
CA GLN A 92 -4.05 -2.81 6.47
C GLN A 92 -3.47 -1.47 6.96
N PHE A 93 -2.31 -1.05 6.46
CA PHE A 93 -1.68 0.22 6.76
C PHE A 93 -2.61 1.41 6.43
N ILE A 94 -3.28 1.40 5.27
CA ILE A 94 -4.28 2.41 4.91
C ILE A 94 -5.41 2.46 5.94
N THR A 95 -6.01 1.31 6.28
CA THR A 95 -7.10 1.32 7.27
C THR A 95 -6.66 1.82 8.62
N HIS A 96 -5.43 1.50 9.03
CA HIS A 96 -4.91 1.94 10.31
C HIS A 96 -4.69 3.45 10.38
N ASP A 97 -4.48 4.09 9.22
CA ASP A 97 -4.40 5.54 9.12
C ASP A 97 -5.76 6.22 9.33
N ILE A 98 -6.80 5.66 8.71
CA ILE A 98 -8.08 6.38 8.57
C ILE A 98 -9.22 5.87 9.43
N ALA A 99 -9.09 4.68 10.02
CA ALA A 99 -10.18 4.04 10.74
C ALA A 99 -9.68 3.18 11.90
N GLY A 100 -10.31 3.33 13.06
CA GLY A 100 -10.15 2.41 14.17
C GLY A 100 -11.19 2.68 15.23
N SER A 101 -12.13 1.78 15.45
CA SER A 101 -13.19 2.01 16.43
C SER A 101 -12.64 2.08 17.86
N GLN A 102 -13.14 3.04 18.63
CA GLN A 102 -12.79 3.18 20.04
C GLN A 102 -13.39 2.02 20.83
N SER A 103 -12.58 1.29 21.59
CA SER A 103 -13.09 0.24 22.49
C SER A 103 -14.01 0.82 23.56
N GLY A 104 -15.11 0.13 23.85
CA GLY A 104 -16.15 0.56 24.78
C GLY A 104 -16.30 -0.39 25.96
N SER A 105 -17.29 -1.28 25.90
CA SER A 105 -17.66 -2.17 26.99
C SER A 105 -17.39 -3.63 26.65
N ASP A 106 -16.91 -4.39 27.62
CA ASP A 106 -16.73 -5.84 27.46
C ASP A 106 -18.05 -6.59 27.68
N GLU A 107 -18.40 -7.44 26.73
CA GLU A 107 -19.53 -8.35 26.80
C GLU A 107 -19.09 -9.78 26.57
N ARG A 108 -19.83 -10.74 27.13
CA ARG A 108 -19.52 -12.15 26.93
C ARG A 108 -20.27 -12.66 25.70
N VAL A 109 -19.53 -13.02 24.66
CA VAL A 109 -20.05 -13.69 23.46
C VAL A 109 -19.51 -15.11 23.46
N ALA A 110 -20.32 -16.04 23.96
CA ALA A 110 -19.85 -17.37 24.34
C ALA A 110 -19.33 -18.22 23.16
N SER A 111 -19.71 -17.90 21.93
CA SER A 111 -19.20 -18.54 20.72
C SER A 111 -17.81 -18.08 20.29
N LEU A 112 -17.39 -16.87 20.67
CA LEU A 112 -16.09 -16.30 20.30
C LEU A 112 -14.96 -16.80 21.22
N ASP A 113 -15.09 -17.98 21.83
CA ASP A 113 -14.16 -18.49 22.85
C ASP A 113 -12.94 -19.20 22.25
N PRO A 114 -11.74 -18.60 22.30
CA PRO A 114 -10.53 -19.34 22.54
C PRO A 114 -10.38 -19.59 24.03
N HIS A 115 -10.04 -20.83 24.40
CA HIS A 115 -9.87 -21.36 25.78
C HIS A 115 -9.09 -20.49 26.80
N VAL A 116 -8.49 -19.35 26.39
CA VAL A 116 -7.60 -18.48 27.16
C VAL A 116 -8.31 -17.27 27.81
N PHE A 117 -9.39 -16.70 27.23
CA PHE A 117 -10.06 -15.47 27.75
C PHE A 117 -11.57 -15.59 28.07
N GLY A 118 -12.15 -16.78 27.93
CA GLY A 118 -13.52 -17.06 28.39
C GLY A 118 -14.64 -16.41 27.55
N GLY A 119 -14.39 -16.17 26.26
CA GLY A 119 -15.36 -15.61 25.31
C GLY A 119 -15.75 -14.15 25.55
N THR A 120 -14.79 -13.28 25.90
CA THR A 120 -15.04 -11.85 26.09
C THR A 120 -14.82 -11.10 24.78
N PHE A 121 -15.85 -10.40 24.29
CA PHE A 121 -15.84 -9.51 23.12
C PHE A 121 -15.94 -8.06 23.60
N SER A 122 -15.00 -7.21 23.19
CA SER A 122 -15.05 -5.79 23.51
C SER A 122 -15.88 -5.06 22.47
N ARG A 123 -17.08 -4.60 22.85
CA ARG A 123 -17.95 -3.76 22.02
C ARG A 123 -17.36 -2.38 21.88
N ASP A 124 -17.64 -1.75 20.75
CA ASP A 124 -17.11 -0.42 20.48
C ASP A 124 -17.95 0.69 21.13
N ALA A 125 -17.25 1.72 21.59
CA ALA A 125 -17.84 2.92 22.13
C ALA A 125 -18.67 3.62 21.06
N PHE A 126 -19.72 4.31 21.51
CA PHE A 126 -20.70 4.90 20.62
C PHE A 126 -21.32 6.18 21.17
N VAL A 127 -21.92 6.94 20.27
CA VAL A 127 -22.80 8.06 20.56
C VAL A 127 -24.21 7.80 20.02
N MET A 128 -25.20 8.50 20.55
CA MET A 128 -26.54 8.53 19.95
C MET A 128 -26.60 9.70 18.97
N SER A 129 -26.86 9.43 17.70
CA SER A 129 -26.87 10.44 16.62
C SER A 129 -28.15 10.38 15.80
N ASP A 130 -28.49 11.52 15.18
CA ASP A 130 -29.54 11.63 14.17
C ASP A 130 -28.88 11.68 12.78
N GLU A 131 -29.06 10.65 11.97
CA GLU A 131 -28.60 10.62 10.58
C GLU A 131 -29.78 10.81 9.63
N ALA A 132 -30.34 12.02 9.61
CA ALA A 132 -31.46 12.30 8.71
C ALA A 132 -31.03 12.19 7.22
N PRO A 133 -31.81 11.53 6.35
CA PRO A 133 -33.14 10.97 6.58
C PRO A 133 -33.15 9.47 6.96
N LEU A 134 -31.99 8.82 7.11
CA LEU A 134 -31.85 7.38 7.31
C LEU A 134 -32.32 6.96 8.69
N ASN A 135 -31.80 7.59 9.74
CA ASN A 135 -31.97 7.15 11.12
C ASN A 135 -32.20 8.34 12.07
N ALA A 136 -32.95 8.14 13.15
CA ALA A 136 -33.10 9.12 14.23
C ALA A 136 -32.83 8.45 15.58
N ASN A 137 -31.95 9.05 16.38
CA ASN A 137 -31.53 8.60 17.71
C ASN A 137 -31.03 7.15 17.71
N VAL A 138 -29.93 6.90 16.99
CA VAL A 138 -29.35 5.57 16.79
C VAL A 138 -27.89 5.52 17.20
N ARG A 139 -27.42 4.30 17.51
CA ARG A 139 -26.05 4.04 17.95
C ARG A 139 -25.08 4.16 16.79
N GLU A 140 -24.18 5.13 16.88
CA GLU A 140 -23.06 5.32 15.96
C GLU A 140 -21.72 5.15 16.68
N GLN A 141 -20.89 4.25 16.17
CA GLN A 141 -19.59 3.95 16.74
C GLN A 141 -18.64 5.14 16.59
N ILE A 142 -17.73 5.28 17.54
CA ILE A 142 -16.73 6.35 17.55
C ILE A 142 -15.47 5.86 16.85
N ASP A 143 -14.98 6.66 15.91
CA ASP A 143 -13.68 6.45 15.29
C ASP A 143 -12.57 7.08 16.15
N SER A 144 -11.56 6.30 16.51
CA SER A 144 -10.41 6.73 17.29
C SER A 144 -9.26 7.25 16.44
N GLN A 145 -9.41 7.23 15.11
CA GLN A 145 -8.49 7.80 14.13
C GLN A 145 -9.07 9.04 13.43
N THR A 146 -8.23 9.76 12.71
CA THR A 146 -8.70 10.82 11.79
C THR A 146 -9.21 10.14 10.51
N ALA A 147 -10.18 10.71 9.82
CA ALA A 147 -10.72 10.10 8.59
C ALA A 147 -9.88 10.41 7.33
N PHE A 148 -8.73 11.08 7.48
CA PHE A 148 -7.95 11.61 6.36
C PHE A 148 -6.71 10.77 6.11
N MET A 149 -6.27 10.68 4.85
CA MET A 149 -4.99 10.07 4.49
C MET A 149 -3.86 11.03 4.88
N ASP A 150 -3.52 11.06 6.15
CA ASP A 150 -2.61 12.03 6.75
C ASP A 150 -1.49 11.40 7.59
N LEU A 151 -1.29 10.09 7.46
CA LEU A 151 -0.24 9.35 8.16
C LEU A 151 -0.34 9.56 9.67
N SER A 152 -1.56 9.68 10.21
CA SER A 152 -1.85 9.80 11.65
C SER A 152 -1.21 8.66 12.45
N GLN A 153 -1.09 7.47 11.84
CA GLN A 153 -0.40 6.33 12.43
C GLN A 153 1.13 6.51 12.57
N VAL A 154 1.75 7.36 11.75
CA VAL A 154 3.19 7.70 11.80
C VAL A 154 3.41 8.93 12.67
N TYR A 155 2.55 9.95 12.53
CA TYR A 155 2.71 11.25 13.19
C TYR A 155 2.03 11.33 14.56
N GLY A 156 1.13 10.41 14.89
CA GLY A 156 0.31 10.47 16.08
C GLY A 156 -0.95 11.32 15.89
N PRO A 157 -2.13 10.81 16.27
CA PRO A 157 -3.41 11.52 16.10
C PRO A 157 -3.68 12.54 17.24
N SER A 158 -2.64 13.10 17.87
CA SER A 158 -2.73 14.22 18.80
C SER A 158 -1.38 14.92 18.96
N ASP A 159 -1.41 16.17 19.43
CA ASP A 159 -0.19 16.95 19.69
C ASP A 159 0.72 16.33 20.74
N GLU A 160 0.15 15.68 21.76
CA GLU A 160 0.90 15.02 22.82
C GLU A 160 1.67 13.81 22.30
N ILE A 161 1.01 12.97 21.47
CA ILE A 161 1.66 11.81 20.85
C ILE A 161 2.72 12.30 19.86
N ASN A 162 2.37 13.25 18.99
CA ASN A 162 3.27 13.81 18.00
C ASN A 162 4.54 14.39 18.64
N ALA A 163 4.41 15.12 19.74
CA ALA A 163 5.54 15.70 20.46
C ALA A 163 6.51 14.63 20.97
N LEU A 164 6.00 13.46 21.40
CA LEU A 164 6.83 12.35 21.87
C LEU A 164 7.48 11.57 20.72
N LEU A 165 6.83 11.47 19.55
CA LEU A 165 7.38 10.77 18.38
C LEU A 165 8.45 11.58 17.65
N ARG A 166 8.56 12.89 17.90
CA ARG A 166 9.55 13.78 17.31
C ARG A 166 10.89 13.70 18.03
N ASP A 167 11.97 13.84 17.25
CA ASP A 167 13.29 14.08 17.80
C ASP A 167 13.33 15.51 18.39
N PRO A 168 13.60 15.68 19.69
CA PRO A 168 13.59 17.00 20.32
C PRO A 168 14.68 17.94 19.80
N ASP A 169 15.73 17.40 19.19
CA ASP A 169 16.91 18.16 18.75
C ASP A 169 16.96 18.39 17.23
N SER A 170 16.00 17.86 16.46
CA SER A 170 15.98 17.98 15.00
C SER A 170 14.58 18.08 14.40
N ALA A 171 14.49 18.18 13.08
CA ALA A 171 13.22 18.18 12.36
C ALA A 171 12.74 16.76 12.02
N LYS A 172 13.35 15.72 12.60
CA LYS A 172 13.08 14.31 12.30
C LYS A 172 12.06 13.69 13.25
N LEU A 173 11.50 12.56 12.83
CA LEU A 173 10.88 11.60 13.74
C LEU A 173 11.96 10.75 14.42
N LEU A 174 11.72 10.40 15.68
CA LEU A 174 12.60 9.51 16.45
C LEU A 174 12.63 8.13 15.81
N THR A 175 13.82 7.53 15.79
CA THR A 175 14.03 6.16 15.34
C THR A 175 14.69 5.37 16.46
N GLY A 176 14.36 4.09 16.56
CA GLY A 176 15.15 3.13 17.32
C GLY A 176 16.49 2.81 16.64
N SER A 177 17.19 1.83 17.20
CA SER A 177 18.48 1.36 16.68
C SER A 177 18.38 0.94 15.20
N GLY A 178 19.38 1.33 14.40
CA GLY A 178 19.42 0.99 12.98
C GLY A 178 18.37 1.71 12.11
N GLY A 179 17.71 2.75 12.64
CA GLY A 179 16.65 3.49 11.96
C GLY A 179 15.31 2.75 11.95
N LEU A 180 15.10 1.78 12.85
CA LEU A 180 13.82 1.09 13.00
C LEU A 180 12.82 1.98 13.75
N LEU A 181 11.57 1.53 13.86
CA LEU A 181 10.60 2.15 14.76
C LEU A 181 11.14 2.21 16.21
N PRO A 182 10.87 3.28 16.94
CA PRO A 182 11.36 3.42 18.31
C PRO A 182 10.58 2.52 19.27
N HIS A 183 11.23 2.13 20.37
CA HIS A 183 10.59 1.59 21.55
C HIS A 183 10.40 2.68 22.61
N ALA A 184 9.63 2.38 23.65
CA ALA A 184 9.40 3.30 24.76
C ALA A 184 10.70 3.75 25.45
N ASP A 185 11.73 2.90 25.49
CA ASP A 185 13.06 3.24 26.03
C ASP A 185 13.80 4.29 25.18
N ASP A 186 13.62 4.26 23.85
CA ASP A 186 14.23 5.24 22.93
C ASP A 186 13.62 6.62 23.17
N LEU A 187 12.30 6.69 23.29
CA LEU A 187 11.57 7.92 23.63
C LEU A 187 11.94 8.42 25.03
N ALA A 188 12.03 7.52 26.01
CA ALA A 188 12.43 7.85 27.38
C ALA A 188 13.82 8.50 27.41
N ALA A 189 14.77 7.95 26.64
CA ALA A 189 16.11 8.50 26.52
C ALA A 189 16.12 9.88 25.84
N ALA A 190 15.35 10.06 24.75
CA ALA A 190 15.29 11.31 24.01
C ALA A 190 14.63 12.45 24.82
N HIS A 191 13.53 12.16 25.52
CA HIS A 191 12.71 13.16 26.20
C HIS A 191 13.01 13.32 27.70
N GLY A 192 13.90 12.49 28.25
CA GLY A 192 14.26 12.54 29.67
C GLY A 192 13.11 12.12 30.60
N ILE A 193 12.27 11.19 30.16
CA ILE A 193 11.14 10.61 30.90
C ILE A 193 11.39 9.12 31.18
N THR A 194 10.48 8.45 31.88
CA THR A 194 10.53 6.98 32.03
C THR A 194 9.90 6.25 30.84
N ALA A 195 10.30 5.01 30.60
CA ALA A 195 9.69 4.17 29.55
C ALA A 195 8.19 3.96 29.77
N ALA A 196 7.75 3.85 31.03
CA ALA A 196 6.32 3.74 31.34
C ALA A 196 5.55 5.03 30.99
N GLU A 197 6.13 6.21 31.23
CA GLU A 197 5.54 7.49 30.80
C GLU A 197 5.53 7.62 29.28
N ALA A 198 6.62 7.22 28.59
CA ALA A 198 6.68 7.22 27.13
C ALA A 198 5.62 6.31 26.51
N ALA A 199 5.50 5.07 27.00
CA ALA A 199 4.50 4.12 26.52
C ALA A 199 3.07 4.60 26.81
N ALA A 200 2.81 5.19 27.97
CA ALA A 200 1.48 5.74 28.30
C ALA A 200 1.12 7.01 27.51
N GLY A 201 2.12 7.77 27.06
CA GLY A 201 1.95 8.98 26.26
C GLY A 201 1.90 8.72 24.74
N THR A 202 2.15 7.49 24.30
CA THR A 202 2.11 7.07 22.90
C THR A 202 1.15 5.89 22.72
N LEU A 203 1.11 5.32 21.53
CA LEU A 203 0.32 4.13 21.22
C LEU A 203 1.23 2.98 20.77
N GLY A 204 0.68 1.76 20.75
CA GLY A 204 1.33 0.58 20.19
C GLY A 204 1.94 -0.36 21.24
N ALA A 205 2.73 0.17 22.18
CA ALA A 205 3.38 -0.66 23.19
C ALA A 205 2.41 -1.10 24.30
N VAL A 206 2.55 -2.34 24.76
CA VAL A 206 1.71 -2.97 25.78
C VAL A 206 2.52 -3.32 27.03
N ASP A 207 1.96 -3.13 28.24
CA ASP A 207 2.62 -3.52 29.49
C ASP A 207 1.88 -4.67 30.18
N PHE A 208 2.53 -5.83 30.23
CA PHE A 208 2.01 -7.05 30.88
C PHE A 208 2.46 -7.18 32.35
N GLY A 209 2.85 -6.08 32.99
CA GLY A 209 3.34 -6.04 34.38
C GLY A 209 4.85 -6.24 34.53
N GLY A 210 5.60 -6.12 33.42
CA GLY A 210 7.05 -6.24 33.35
C GLY A 210 7.76 -5.04 32.72
N GLY A 211 6.99 -4.01 32.32
CA GLY A 211 7.45 -2.90 31.49
C GLY A 211 6.86 -2.97 30.07
N PRO A 212 6.92 -1.87 29.32
CA PRO A 212 6.35 -1.80 27.98
C PRO A 212 7.09 -2.72 26.99
N VAL A 213 6.34 -3.46 26.20
CA VAL A 213 6.79 -4.38 25.15
C VAL A 213 6.27 -3.89 23.80
N GLY A 214 7.08 -4.04 22.76
CA GLY A 214 6.77 -3.60 21.40
C GLY A 214 7.23 -2.18 21.10
N THR A 215 7.06 -1.81 19.83
CA THR A 215 7.37 -0.47 19.32
C THR A 215 6.27 0.52 19.68
N VAL A 216 6.58 1.81 19.65
CA VAL A 216 5.64 2.90 19.90
C VAL A 216 5.44 3.76 18.65
N GLY A 217 4.25 4.29 18.48
CA GLY A 217 3.86 5.07 17.29
C GLY A 217 2.52 5.77 17.46
N GLY A 218 1.90 6.13 16.33
CA GLY A 218 0.62 6.84 16.28
C GLY A 218 -0.61 5.95 16.22
N ASP A 219 -0.45 4.63 16.09
CA ASP A 219 -1.57 3.69 16.08
C ASP A 219 -1.34 2.52 17.05
N ALA A 220 -2.39 2.14 17.78
CA ALA A 220 -2.30 1.12 18.82
C ALA A 220 -2.09 -0.31 18.28
N ARG A 221 -2.33 -0.53 16.98
CA ARG A 221 -2.32 -1.84 16.32
C ARG A 221 -1.03 -2.08 15.52
N MET A 222 -0.09 -1.14 15.49
CA MET A 222 1.13 -1.23 14.68
C MET A 222 1.98 -2.49 14.94
N ASN A 223 1.93 -3.05 16.15
CA ASN A 223 2.71 -4.25 16.53
C ASN A 223 2.02 -5.58 16.17
N GLN A 224 0.98 -5.57 15.32
CA GLN A 224 0.25 -6.79 15.00
C GLN A 224 1.13 -7.83 14.33
N GLN A 225 1.90 -7.47 13.30
CA GLN A 225 2.78 -8.38 12.56
C GLN A 225 3.98 -7.62 11.96
N ALA A 226 5.03 -8.33 11.51
CA ALA A 226 6.30 -7.73 11.13
C ALA A 226 6.23 -6.83 9.88
N GLN A 227 5.48 -7.21 8.85
CA GLN A 227 5.25 -6.42 7.64
C GLN A 227 4.59 -5.06 7.93
N LEU A 228 3.63 -4.99 8.86
CA LEU A 228 3.04 -3.71 9.27
C LEU A 228 4.08 -2.81 9.95
N LEU A 229 5.00 -3.40 10.74
CA LEU A 229 6.14 -2.65 11.28
C LEU A 229 7.10 -2.20 10.17
N ALA A 230 7.24 -2.97 9.08
CA ALA A 230 8.06 -2.61 7.93
C ALA A 230 7.47 -1.40 7.20
N ASP A 231 6.17 -1.42 6.87
CA ASP A 231 5.44 -0.32 6.23
C ASP A 231 5.53 0.98 7.04
N GLN A 232 5.28 0.89 8.34
CA GLN A 232 5.43 2.00 9.28
C GLN A 232 6.87 2.54 9.29
N THR A 233 7.88 1.65 9.27
CA THR A 233 9.29 2.05 9.22
C THR A 233 9.61 2.77 7.91
N ILE A 234 9.06 2.32 6.78
CA ILE A 234 9.24 2.93 5.46
C ILE A 234 8.75 4.38 5.48
N PHE A 235 7.52 4.66 5.92
CA PHE A 235 6.98 6.03 5.92
C PHE A 235 7.58 6.94 7.00
N LEU A 236 8.00 6.39 8.14
CA LEU A 236 8.80 7.14 9.12
C LEU A 236 10.15 7.56 8.51
N ARG A 237 10.85 6.64 7.85
CA ARG A 237 12.11 6.95 7.16
C ARG A 237 11.91 7.89 5.99
N ASN A 238 10.77 7.81 5.31
CA ASN A 238 10.44 8.69 4.21
C ASN A 238 10.32 10.16 4.65
N HIS A 239 9.69 10.39 5.82
CA HIS A 239 9.72 11.71 6.45
C HIS A 239 11.16 12.18 6.73
N ASN A 240 11.99 11.33 7.34
CA ASN A 240 13.37 11.68 7.67
C ASN A 240 14.23 11.92 6.42
N TRP A 241 13.95 11.22 5.31
CA TRP A 241 14.56 11.49 4.01
C TRP A 241 14.17 12.88 3.51
N HIS A 242 12.88 13.24 3.52
CA HIS A 242 12.43 14.59 3.14
C HIS A 242 13.09 15.68 3.99
N VAL A 243 13.24 15.47 5.30
CA VAL A 243 13.97 16.37 6.20
C VAL A 243 15.42 16.57 5.72
N ASP A 244 16.14 15.47 5.47
CA ASP A 244 17.53 15.53 5.01
C ASP A 244 17.67 16.29 3.68
N GLN A 245 16.72 16.12 2.75
CA GLN A 245 16.74 16.85 1.48
C GLN A 245 16.42 18.34 1.66
N LEU A 246 15.42 18.67 2.47
CA LEU A 246 15.03 20.05 2.75
C LEU A 246 16.14 20.82 3.48
N GLU A 247 16.85 20.21 4.43
CA GLU A 247 17.96 20.86 5.14
C GLU A 247 19.16 21.12 4.21
N LYS A 248 19.46 20.20 3.29
CA LYS A 248 20.49 20.40 2.26
C LYS A 248 20.15 21.57 1.33
N LEU A 249 18.90 21.63 0.88
CA LEU A 249 18.43 22.65 -0.07
C LEU A 249 18.18 24.01 0.59
N TYR A 250 17.73 24.02 1.84
CA TYR A 250 17.28 25.20 2.57
C TYR A 250 17.88 25.29 3.99
N PRO A 251 19.22 25.41 4.13
CA PRO A 251 19.90 25.40 5.44
C PRO A 251 19.54 26.57 6.37
N GLY A 252 18.75 27.54 5.90
CA GLY A 252 18.27 28.68 6.69
C GLY A 252 16.83 28.54 7.21
N TRP A 253 16.12 27.45 6.90
CA TRP A 253 14.78 27.22 7.44
C TRP A 253 14.83 26.82 8.92
N SER A 254 13.76 27.15 9.66
CA SER A 254 13.61 26.67 11.04
C SER A 254 13.27 25.18 11.05
N THR A 255 13.65 24.49 12.13
CA THR A 255 13.32 23.09 12.39
C THR A 255 11.83 22.80 12.19
N GLU A 256 10.96 23.65 12.74
CA GLU A 256 9.50 23.48 12.60
C GLU A 256 9.03 23.63 11.15
N LYS A 257 9.61 24.56 10.39
CA LYS A 257 9.26 24.71 8.97
C LYS A 257 9.68 23.48 8.17
N VAL A 258 10.88 22.95 8.43
CA VAL A 258 11.38 21.72 7.79
C VAL A 258 10.46 20.54 8.14
N TYR A 259 10.16 20.35 9.42
CA TYR A 259 9.28 19.27 9.90
C TYR A 259 7.91 19.30 9.21
N GLN A 260 7.21 20.44 9.24
CA GLN A 260 5.88 20.57 8.64
C GLN A 260 5.90 20.41 7.12
N THR A 261 6.97 20.85 6.46
CA THR A 261 7.11 20.66 5.01
C THR A 261 7.38 19.20 4.67
N ALA A 262 8.28 18.53 5.41
CA ALA A 262 8.57 17.11 5.24
C ALA A 262 7.34 16.24 5.52
N ARG A 263 6.56 16.58 6.55
CA ARG A 263 5.26 15.94 6.84
C ARG A 263 4.31 16.07 5.65
N ALA A 264 4.13 17.27 5.12
CA ALA A 264 3.21 17.48 4.00
C ALA A 264 3.64 16.80 2.70
N LEU A 265 4.94 16.65 2.46
CA LEU A 265 5.46 15.88 1.31
C LEU A 265 5.27 14.38 1.52
N ASN A 266 5.51 13.87 2.73
CA ASN A 266 5.28 12.45 3.05
C ASN A 266 3.79 12.07 2.96
N GLU A 267 2.89 12.93 3.47
CA GLU A 267 1.44 12.78 3.30
C GLU A 267 1.05 12.75 1.82
N ALA A 268 1.68 13.58 0.98
CA ALA A 268 1.39 13.64 -0.45
C ALA A 268 1.87 12.40 -1.22
N ASP A 269 3.08 11.92 -0.91
CA ASP A 269 3.59 10.65 -1.43
C ASP A 269 2.61 9.51 -1.07
N PHE A 270 2.20 9.43 0.20
CA PHE A 270 1.25 8.42 0.66
C PHE A 270 -0.11 8.54 -0.05
N GLN A 271 -0.68 9.74 -0.13
CA GLN A 271 -1.94 9.99 -0.85
C GLN A 271 -1.87 9.57 -2.32
N HIS A 272 -0.76 9.87 -3.00
CA HIS A 272 -0.57 9.45 -4.38
C HIS A 272 -0.52 7.92 -4.51
N VAL A 273 0.33 7.25 -3.72
CA VAL A 273 0.43 5.77 -3.75
C VAL A 273 -0.92 5.11 -3.48
N VAL A 274 -1.66 5.58 -2.47
CA VAL A 274 -2.96 5.02 -2.12
C VAL A 274 -3.96 5.13 -3.28
N TYR A 275 -4.07 6.31 -3.91
CA TYR A 275 -5.12 6.55 -4.90
C TYR A 275 -4.75 6.10 -6.32
N ASP A 276 -3.50 6.26 -6.72
CA ASP A 276 -3.07 6.08 -8.09
C ASP A 276 -2.41 4.71 -8.33
N GLU A 277 -1.89 4.05 -7.28
CA GLU A 277 -1.33 2.69 -7.38
C GLU A 277 -2.25 1.65 -6.72
N TYR A 278 -2.51 1.77 -5.41
CA TYR A 278 -3.25 0.75 -4.66
C TYR A 278 -4.73 0.64 -5.11
N LEU A 279 -5.49 1.74 -5.09
CA LEU A 279 -6.89 1.71 -5.53
C LEU A 279 -7.04 1.40 -7.02
N ALA A 280 -6.08 1.81 -7.84
CA ALA A 280 -6.08 1.49 -9.27
C ALA A 280 -6.04 -0.02 -9.54
N LYS A 281 -5.44 -0.80 -8.63
CA LYS A 281 -5.47 -2.27 -8.65
C LYS A 281 -6.74 -2.82 -8.00
N LEU A 282 -7.09 -2.34 -6.80
CA LEU A 282 -8.22 -2.86 -6.03
C LEU A 282 -9.58 -2.68 -6.73
N VAL A 283 -9.87 -1.46 -7.19
CA VAL A 283 -11.17 -1.11 -7.79
C VAL A 283 -11.09 -0.77 -9.27
N GLY A 284 -9.88 -0.65 -9.81
CA GLY A 284 -9.61 -0.34 -11.20
C GLY A 284 -9.24 1.13 -11.41
N LYS A 285 -8.29 1.38 -12.31
CA LYS A 285 -7.68 2.70 -12.62
C LYS A 285 -8.66 3.84 -12.97
N HIS A 286 -9.91 3.52 -13.29
CA HIS A 286 -10.93 4.50 -13.69
C HIS A 286 -12.21 4.41 -12.84
N ALA A 287 -12.14 3.73 -11.70
CA ALA A 287 -13.28 3.60 -10.80
C ALA A 287 -13.60 4.92 -10.08
N LEU A 288 -12.56 5.62 -9.61
CA LEU A 288 -12.71 6.94 -9.03
C LEU A 288 -12.83 7.99 -10.13
N SER A 289 -13.70 8.98 -9.90
CA SER A 289 -13.81 10.17 -10.74
C SER A 289 -12.52 10.98 -10.72
N ALA A 290 -12.26 11.73 -11.79
CA ALA A 290 -11.14 12.68 -11.81
C ALA A 290 -11.33 13.75 -10.74
N TYR A 291 -10.27 14.07 -10.00
CA TYR A 291 -10.31 15.10 -8.96
C TYR A 291 -10.76 16.45 -9.52
N SER A 292 -11.70 17.10 -8.82
CA SER A 292 -12.33 18.35 -9.27
C SER A 292 -12.11 19.54 -8.32
N GLY A 293 -11.25 19.37 -7.32
CA GLY A 293 -10.99 20.35 -6.26
C GLY A 293 -11.70 20.01 -4.95
N PHE A 294 -11.26 20.62 -3.86
CA PHE A 294 -11.86 20.42 -2.54
C PHE A 294 -13.31 20.92 -2.48
N ASP A 295 -14.20 20.12 -1.87
CA ASP A 295 -15.60 20.47 -1.61
C ASP A 295 -15.95 20.30 -0.13
N ALA A 296 -16.05 21.42 0.59
CA ALA A 296 -16.41 21.48 2.02
C ALA A 296 -17.82 20.94 2.37
N ARG A 297 -18.61 20.54 1.36
CA ARG A 297 -19.93 19.90 1.55
C ARG A 297 -19.84 18.37 1.54
N VAL A 298 -18.75 17.80 1.05
CA VAL A 298 -18.49 16.37 1.09
C VAL A 298 -18.15 15.99 2.53
N ASP A 299 -18.76 14.92 3.01
CA ASP A 299 -18.54 14.38 4.35
C ASP A 299 -17.43 13.33 4.30
N PRO A 300 -16.22 13.62 4.84
CA PRO A 300 -15.08 12.71 4.73
C PRO A 300 -15.11 11.61 5.79
N ARG A 301 -16.06 11.62 6.73
CA ARG A 301 -16.12 10.63 7.81
C ARG A 301 -16.19 9.21 7.26
N ILE A 302 -15.68 8.27 8.06
CA ILE A 302 -15.63 6.87 7.66
C ILE A 302 -17.05 6.26 7.65
N ILE A 303 -17.37 5.59 6.56
CA ILE A 303 -18.61 4.84 6.34
C ILE A 303 -18.52 3.55 7.16
N ASN A 304 -19.49 3.36 8.05
CA ASN A 304 -19.52 2.25 8.99
C ASN A 304 -19.54 0.88 8.27
N GLU A 305 -20.33 0.76 7.20
CA GLU A 305 -20.40 -0.44 6.38
C GLU A 305 -19.10 -0.69 5.61
N TRP A 306 -18.34 0.36 5.28
CA TRP A 306 -17.06 0.19 4.61
C TRP A 306 -15.99 -0.38 5.56
N SER A 307 -15.83 0.22 6.75
CA SER A 307 -14.82 -0.21 7.74
C SER A 307 -15.14 -1.55 8.39
N THR A 308 -16.44 -1.87 8.53
CA THR A 308 -16.90 -3.07 9.21
C THR A 308 -17.02 -4.27 8.27
N VAL A 309 -17.25 -4.03 6.97
CA VAL A 309 -17.55 -5.09 6.00
C VAL A 309 -16.63 -4.99 4.78
N ALA A 310 -16.69 -3.90 4.02
CA ALA A 310 -16.11 -3.87 2.67
C ALA A 310 -14.58 -3.99 2.67
N PHE A 311 -13.89 -3.31 3.58
CA PHE A 311 -12.43 -3.22 3.58
C PHE A 311 -11.74 -4.26 4.49
N ARG A 312 -12.50 -5.25 4.99
CA ARG A 312 -11.95 -6.39 5.75
C ARG A 312 -11.51 -7.56 4.86
N PHE A 313 -11.57 -7.40 3.54
CA PHE A 313 -11.08 -8.39 2.58
C PHE A 313 -9.61 -8.75 2.80
N GLY A 314 -8.79 -7.84 3.34
CA GLY A 314 -7.39 -8.11 3.66
C GLY A 314 -7.18 -9.25 4.68
N HIS A 315 -8.20 -9.60 5.47
CA HIS A 315 -8.14 -10.79 6.34
C HIS A 315 -8.24 -12.10 5.54
N ASP A 316 -8.92 -12.08 4.39
CA ASP A 316 -9.07 -13.20 3.46
C ASP A 316 -7.78 -13.42 2.65
N GLN A 317 -7.09 -12.32 2.35
CA GLN A 317 -5.83 -12.34 1.62
C GLN A 317 -4.62 -12.86 2.42
N ALA A 318 -4.79 -13.17 3.71
CA ALA A 318 -3.71 -13.57 4.60
C ALA A 318 -3.22 -15.00 4.36
N SER A 319 -1.95 -15.12 4.01
CA SER A 319 -1.26 -16.41 3.79
C SER A 319 -1.15 -17.23 5.06
N ALA A 320 -0.95 -18.55 4.94
CA ALA A 320 -0.70 -19.42 6.10
C ALA A 320 0.67 -19.15 6.77
N SER A 321 1.63 -18.64 6.00
CA SER A 321 2.97 -18.27 6.47
C SER A 321 3.52 -17.14 5.64
N ASP A 322 4.36 -16.30 6.23
CA ASP A 322 4.97 -15.14 5.60
C ASP A 322 6.45 -15.40 5.23
N ALA A 323 6.94 -14.83 4.13
CA ALA A 323 8.30 -15.03 3.66
C ALA A 323 9.31 -14.00 4.21
N LYS A 324 10.56 -14.45 4.33
CA LYS A 324 11.75 -13.63 4.54
C LYS A 324 12.78 -13.98 3.49
N LEU A 325 13.05 -13.06 2.56
CA LEU A 325 13.85 -13.35 1.39
C LEU A 325 15.13 -12.50 1.34
N ALA A 326 16.23 -13.14 0.98
CA ALA A 326 17.47 -12.48 0.61
C ALA A 326 17.38 -11.90 -0.82
N GLU A 327 18.40 -11.13 -1.20
CA GLU A 327 18.47 -10.48 -2.50
C GLU A 327 18.41 -11.48 -3.68
N ASP A 328 18.93 -12.70 -3.50
CA ASP A 328 18.96 -13.75 -4.52
C ASP A 328 17.67 -14.58 -4.60
N GLY A 329 16.65 -14.23 -3.80
CA GLY A 329 15.38 -14.97 -3.71
C GLY A 329 15.42 -16.15 -2.74
N SER A 330 16.59 -16.51 -2.18
CA SER A 330 16.64 -17.54 -1.14
C SER A 330 16.05 -17.03 0.18
N GLY A 331 15.41 -17.90 0.96
CA GLY A 331 14.76 -17.43 2.18
C GLY A 331 14.16 -18.51 3.06
N THR A 332 13.40 -18.05 4.05
CA THR A 332 12.66 -18.87 5.01
C THR A 332 11.25 -18.34 5.15
N THR A 333 10.32 -19.17 5.65
CA THR A 333 8.98 -18.72 6.01
C THR A 333 8.76 -18.76 7.53
N VAL A 334 7.84 -17.94 8.02
CA VAL A 334 7.37 -17.90 9.40
C VAL A 334 5.85 -18.13 9.38
N GLY A 335 5.32 -19.06 10.16
CA GLY A 335 3.86 -19.24 10.24
C GLY A 335 3.18 -17.95 10.70
N LEU A 336 2.04 -17.60 10.11
CA LEU A 336 1.38 -16.31 10.39
C LEU A 336 1.03 -16.16 11.90
N GLY A 337 0.59 -17.23 12.56
CA GLY A 337 0.38 -17.24 14.01
C GLY A 337 1.64 -16.96 14.83
N ASP A 338 2.78 -17.48 14.39
CA ASP A 338 4.09 -17.22 15.01
C ASP A 338 4.52 -15.76 14.77
N ASN A 339 4.26 -15.20 13.58
CA ASN A 339 4.53 -13.80 13.26
C ASN A 339 3.72 -12.86 14.18
N PHE A 340 2.42 -13.12 14.34
CA PHE A 340 1.57 -12.38 15.29
C PHE A 340 2.12 -12.48 16.72
N THR A 341 2.54 -13.67 17.15
CA THR A 341 3.07 -13.90 18.49
C THR A 341 4.38 -13.14 18.73
N GLN A 342 5.31 -13.18 17.76
CA GLN A 342 6.61 -12.51 17.86
C GLN A 342 6.46 -10.98 17.84
N SER A 343 5.59 -10.47 16.97
CA SER A 343 5.37 -9.03 16.82
C SER A 343 4.60 -8.45 18.00
N PHE A 344 3.46 -9.04 18.36
CA PHE A 344 2.56 -8.47 19.36
C PHE A 344 2.96 -8.81 20.81
N LEU A 345 3.16 -10.10 21.12
CA LEU A 345 3.43 -10.53 22.51
C LEU A 345 4.89 -10.36 22.90
N ALA A 346 5.81 -10.66 21.99
CA ALA A 346 7.25 -10.56 22.28
C ALA A 346 7.85 -9.20 21.92
N GLY A 347 7.17 -8.40 21.09
CA GLY A 347 7.62 -7.07 20.70
C GLY A 347 8.89 -7.07 19.85
N ASN A 348 9.16 -8.16 19.12
CA ASN A 348 10.41 -8.37 18.40
C ASN A 348 10.23 -8.88 16.96
N GLY A 349 9.13 -8.51 16.30
CA GLY A 349 8.83 -8.90 14.92
C GLY A 349 9.92 -8.50 13.91
N ILE A 350 10.57 -7.34 14.13
CA ILE A 350 11.75 -6.90 13.39
C ILE A 350 12.87 -6.58 14.38
N THR A 351 14.01 -7.26 14.23
CA THR A 351 15.11 -7.20 15.21
C THR A 351 16.31 -6.38 14.76
N SER A 352 16.45 -6.10 13.46
CA SER A 352 17.55 -5.33 12.90
C SER A 352 17.22 -4.77 11.52
N ARG A 353 18.06 -3.87 10.99
CA ARG A 353 17.91 -3.38 9.61
C ARG A 353 18.01 -4.51 8.58
N ALA A 354 18.94 -5.45 8.75
CA ALA A 354 19.04 -6.59 7.84
C ALA A 354 17.78 -7.47 7.89
N ASP A 355 17.14 -7.54 9.06
CA ASP A 355 15.91 -8.29 9.27
C ASP A 355 14.70 -7.62 8.57
N LEU A 356 14.61 -6.28 8.67
CA LEU A 356 13.66 -5.48 7.90
C LEU A 356 13.80 -5.74 6.40
N ASP A 357 15.03 -5.72 5.88
CA ASP A 357 15.25 -5.92 4.45
C ASP A 357 14.82 -7.33 3.97
N LEU A 358 14.87 -8.35 4.85
CA LEU A 358 14.37 -9.69 4.53
C LEU A 358 12.84 -9.73 4.47
N TRP A 359 12.18 -9.06 5.42
CA TRP A 359 10.72 -8.94 5.46
C TRP A 359 10.18 -8.17 4.25
N VAL A 360 10.78 -7.02 3.93
CA VAL A 360 10.37 -6.19 2.78
C VAL A 360 10.52 -6.96 1.46
N ARG A 361 11.63 -7.69 1.26
CA ARG A 361 11.74 -8.54 0.06
C ARG A 361 10.74 -9.70 0.05
N GLY A 362 10.39 -10.23 1.22
CA GLY A 362 9.40 -11.29 1.36
C GLY A 362 8.01 -10.85 0.94
N GLU A 363 7.52 -9.74 1.49
CA GLU A 363 6.20 -9.22 1.18
C GLU A 363 6.05 -8.72 -0.27
N LEU A 364 7.15 -8.26 -0.88
CA LEU A 364 7.17 -7.85 -2.28
C LEU A 364 7.07 -9.04 -3.26
N ALA A 365 7.56 -10.20 -2.88
CA ALA A 365 7.64 -11.37 -3.76
C ALA A 365 6.52 -12.38 -3.51
N GLN A 366 6.13 -12.59 -2.26
CA GLN A 366 5.10 -13.56 -1.92
C GLN A 366 3.72 -13.08 -2.37
N ALA A 367 2.99 -13.92 -3.08
CA ALA A 367 1.63 -13.62 -3.50
C ALA A 367 0.67 -13.54 -2.30
N ALA A 368 -0.20 -12.53 -2.29
CA ALA A 368 -1.34 -12.49 -1.39
C ALA A 368 -2.42 -13.50 -1.83
N GLN A 369 -3.32 -13.85 -0.91
CA GLN A 369 -4.38 -14.82 -1.18
C GLN A 369 -5.60 -14.16 -1.86
N GLU A 370 -6.42 -15.00 -2.49
CA GLU A 370 -7.66 -14.65 -3.17
C GLU A 370 -8.72 -14.07 -2.22
N ILE A 371 -9.60 -13.21 -2.74
CA ILE A 371 -10.78 -12.72 -2.01
C ILE A 371 -11.97 -13.62 -2.37
N ASP A 372 -12.08 -14.78 -1.69
CA ASP A 372 -13.10 -15.80 -1.98
C ASP A 372 -13.82 -16.37 -0.74
N GLY A 373 -13.71 -15.68 0.39
CA GLY A 373 -14.25 -16.06 1.69
C GLY A 373 -13.59 -17.34 2.21
N LYS A 374 -12.27 -17.43 2.12
CA LYS A 374 -11.41 -18.52 2.62
C LYS A 374 -10.23 -17.94 3.40
N VAL A 375 -10.45 -17.82 4.71
CA VAL A 375 -9.50 -17.28 5.68
C VAL A 375 -8.60 -18.38 6.23
N SER A 376 -7.29 -18.10 6.35
CA SER A 376 -6.29 -19.05 6.87
C SER A 376 -6.39 -19.29 8.38
N ASP A 377 -5.85 -20.42 8.84
CA ASP A 377 -5.84 -20.78 10.28
C ASP A 377 -5.03 -19.79 11.13
N GLY A 378 -4.01 -19.14 10.57
CA GLY A 378 -3.23 -18.10 11.25
C GLY A 378 -4.12 -16.96 11.77
N VAL A 379 -5.12 -16.56 10.98
CA VAL A 379 -6.08 -15.49 11.31
C VAL A 379 -7.25 -16.00 12.18
N ARG A 380 -7.65 -17.26 12.00
CA ARG A 380 -8.86 -17.84 12.64
C ARG A 380 -8.61 -18.54 13.98
N ASN A 381 -7.38 -19.02 14.20
CA ASN A 381 -7.07 -19.97 15.26
C ASN A 381 -5.78 -19.67 16.02
N GLU A 382 -4.92 -18.80 15.48
CA GLU A 382 -3.57 -18.60 16.03
C GLU A 382 -3.27 -17.12 16.32
N LEU A 383 -4.27 -16.24 16.18
CA LEU A 383 -4.11 -14.79 16.30
C LEU A 383 -3.47 -14.42 17.66
N PHE A 384 -2.36 -13.70 17.57
CA PHE A 384 -1.49 -13.27 18.68
C PHE A 384 -0.96 -14.39 19.60
N GLY A 385 -1.02 -15.66 19.18
CA GLY A 385 -0.68 -16.80 20.04
C GLY A 385 -1.69 -17.05 21.16
N LEU A 386 -2.85 -16.39 21.08
CA LEU A 386 -3.92 -16.40 22.08
C LEU A 386 -5.13 -17.24 21.64
N GLY A 387 -5.14 -17.66 20.38
CA GLY A 387 -6.16 -18.53 19.80
C GLY A 387 -7.37 -17.81 19.21
N PHE A 388 -7.35 -16.47 19.12
CA PHE A 388 -8.51 -15.71 18.66
C PHE A 388 -8.87 -16.00 17.20
N ASP A 389 -10.16 -15.86 16.90
CA ASP A 389 -10.73 -16.00 15.57
C ASP A 389 -11.16 -14.65 15.02
N LEU A 390 -10.30 -14.04 14.19
CA LEU A 390 -10.59 -12.72 13.64
C LEU A 390 -11.82 -12.73 12.73
N ALA A 391 -12.03 -13.80 11.95
CA ALA A 391 -13.19 -13.90 11.06
C ALA A 391 -14.50 -13.97 11.85
N ALA A 392 -14.51 -14.68 12.97
CA ALA A 392 -15.67 -14.70 13.88
C ALA A 392 -15.86 -13.34 14.57
N VAL A 393 -14.76 -12.66 14.95
CA VAL A 393 -14.80 -11.29 15.49
C VAL A 393 -15.38 -10.31 14.47
N ASP A 394 -15.03 -10.43 13.18
CA ASP A 394 -15.56 -9.55 12.13
C ASP A 394 -17.07 -9.70 11.95
N ILE A 395 -17.57 -10.94 11.97
CA ILE A 395 -19.01 -11.23 11.92
C ILE A 395 -19.71 -10.59 13.12
N ALA A 396 -19.21 -10.82 14.34
CA ALA A 396 -19.78 -10.24 15.55
C ALA A 396 -19.67 -8.70 15.58
N ARG A 397 -18.64 -8.13 14.96
CA ARG A 397 -18.45 -6.68 14.83
C ARG A 397 -19.50 -6.07 13.90
N GLY A 398 -19.92 -6.77 12.85
CA GLY A 398 -21.05 -6.37 12.01
C GLY A 398 -22.32 -6.16 12.82
N ASP A 399 -22.65 -7.10 13.70
CA ASP A 399 -23.80 -6.98 14.61
C ASP A 399 -23.61 -5.84 15.63
N ASP A 400 -22.42 -5.72 16.23
CA ASP A 400 -22.12 -4.63 17.17
C ASP A 400 -22.29 -3.26 16.51
N HIS A 401 -21.95 -3.14 15.23
CA HIS A 401 -22.09 -1.92 14.44
C HIS A 401 -23.48 -1.74 13.83
N GLY A 402 -24.40 -2.69 14.03
CA GLY A 402 -25.75 -2.65 13.47
C GLY A 402 -25.74 -2.62 11.95
N VAL A 403 -24.76 -3.26 11.31
CA VAL A 403 -24.75 -3.47 9.87
C VAL A 403 -25.76 -4.56 9.56
N GLY A 404 -26.74 -4.26 8.69
CA GLY A 404 -27.80 -5.22 8.36
C GLY A 404 -27.31 -6.47 7.63
N ASP A 405 -28.23 -7.41 7.44
CA ASP A 405 -27.99 -8.56 6.57
C ASP A 405 -27.60 -8.11 5.15
N TYR A 406 -26.97 -9.00 4.39
CA TYR A 406 -26.42 -8.68 3.08
C TYR A 406 -27.48 -8.11 2.10
N ASN A 407 -28.72 -8.57 2.15
CA ASN A 407 -29.79 -8.00 1.32
C ASN A 407 -30.22 -6.62 1.82
N ALA A 408 -30.22 -6.37 3.13
CA ALA A 408 -30.47 -5.04 3.69
C ALA A 408 -29.37 -4.05 3.26
N LEU A 409 -28.09 -4.45 3.33
CA LEU A 409 -26.96 -3.66 2.85
C LEU A 409 -27.12 -3.32 1.35
N ARG A 410 -27.36 -4.34 0.51
CA ARG A 410 -27.59 -4.13 -0.92
C ARG A 410 -28.78 -3.22 -1.20
N ALA A 411 -29.90 -3.41 -0.51
CA ALA A 411 -31.08 -2.57 -0.68
C ALA A 411 -30.82 -1.11 -0.27
N GLY A 412 -30.06 -0.89 0.82
CA GLY A 412 -29.66 0.44 1.26
C GLY A 412 -28.81 1.18 0.23
N LEU A 413 -27.92 0.46 -0.46
CA LEU A 413 -27.13 0.96 -1.59
C LEU A 413 -27.92 1.07 -2.91
N GLY A 414 -29.21 0.71 -2.92
CA GLY A 414 -30.05 0.72 -4.12
C GLY A 414 -29.76 -0.42 -5.10
N LEU A 415 -29.04 -1.46 -4.67
CA LEU A 415 -28.70 -2.63 -5.48
C LEU A 415 -29.83 -3.67 -5.50
N SER A 416 -29.79 -4.55 -6.50
CA SER A 416 -30.72 -5.68 -6.58
C SER A 416 -30.42 -6.71 -5.48
N THR A 417 -31.46 -7.17 -4.79
CA THR A 417 -31.36 -8.20 -3.74
C THR A 417 -31.56 -9.60 -4.28
N TYR A 418 -31.12 -10.60 -3.51
CA TYR A 418 -31.24 -12.01 -3.86
C TYR A 418 -32.47 -12.64 -3.20
N SER A 419 -33.16 -13.52 -3.93
CA SER A 419 -34.39 -14.17 -3.44
C SER A 419 -34.16 -15.42 -2.57
N SER A 420 -32.95 -15.97 -2.59
CA SER A 420 -32.55 -17.15 -1.80
C SER A 420 -31.02 -17.33 -1.83
N LEU A 421 -30.46 -18.09 -0.89
CA LEU A 421 -29.03 -18.48 -0.92
C LEU A 421 -28.64 -19.18 -2.23
N GLY A 422 -29.57 -19.94 -2.84
CA GLY A 422 -29.32 -20.57 -4.13
C GLY A 422 -29.31 -19.58 -5.30
N ALA A 423 -30.03 -18.46 -5.21
CA ALA A 423 -29.98 -17.39 -6.20
C ALA A 423 -28.68 -16.58 -6.07
N PHE A 424 -28.27 -16.27 -4.84
CA PHE A 424 -26.98 -15.66 -4.51
C PHE A 424 -25.83 -16.51 -5.06
N ALA A 425 -25.77 -17.79 -4.69
CA ALA A 425 -24.68 -18.67 -5.10
C ALA A 425 -24.54 -18.82 -6.61
N ARG A 426 -25.66 -18.85 -7.36
CA ARG A 426 -25.60 -18.91 -8.84
C ARG A 426 -25.15 -17.60 -9.48
N ALA A 427 -25.42 -16.46 -8.85
CA ALA A 427 -25.01 -15.16 -9.39
C ALA A 427 -23.53 -14.88 -9.12
N ASN A 428 -23.02 -15.39 -8.01
CA ASN A 428 -21.67 -15.15 -7.53
C ASN A 428 -20.72 -16.35 -7.69
N ASP A 429 -21.09 -17.34 -8.52
CA ASP A 429 -20.28 -18.54 -8.79
C ASP A 429 -19.84 -19.32 -7.53
N VAL A 430 -20.59 -19.21 -6.43
CA VAL A 430 -20.32 -19.92 -5.17
C VAL A 430 -20.51 -21.42 -5.37
N ASP A 431 -19.49 -22.20 -5.03
CA ASP A 431 -19.47 -23.64 -5.25
C ASP A 431 -20.51 -24.40 -4.39
N ALA A 432 -20.77 -25.65 -4.75
CA ALA A 432 -21.79 -26.47 -4.08
C ALA A 432 -21.46 -26.82 -2.62
N ALA A 433 -20.18 -26.94 -2.27
CA ALA A 433 -19.73 -27.21 -0.90
C ALA A 433 -19.92 -25.96 -0.03
N THR A 434 -19.49 -24.78 -0.51
CA THR A 434 -19.69 -23.49 0.15
C THR A 434 -21.18 -23.18 0.31
N LEU A 435 -22.01 -23.39 -0.73
CA LEU A 435 -23.48 -23.26 -0.60
C LEU A 435 -24.08 -24.23 0.43
N SER A 436 -23.56 -25.46 0.51
CA SER A 436 -23.99 -26.43 1.52
C SER A 436 -23.60 -25.98 2.92
N ALA A 437 -22.40 -25.42 3.09
CA ALA A 437 -21.92 -24.85 4.35
C ALA A 437 -22.78 -23.66 4.79
N LEU A 438 -23.03 -22.70 3.89
CA LEU A 438 -23.94 -21.57 4.13
C LEU A 438 -25.31 -22.05 4.62
N ARG A 439 -25.89 -23.08 3.98
CA ARG A 439 -27.17 -23.64 4.41
C ARG A 439 -27.13 -24.31 5.78
N SER A 440 -25.98 -24.79 6.20
CA SER A 440 -25.81 -25.42 7.51
C SER A 440 -25.80 -24.41 8.66
N VAL A 441 -25.45 -23.14 8.38
CA VAL A 441 -25.35 -22.06 9.38
C VAL A 441 -26.46 -21.02 9.26
N TYR A 442 -26.93 -20.68 8.06
CA TYR A 442 -28.02 -19.71 7.82
C TYR A 442 -29.37 -20.37 7.47
N GLY A 443 -29.42 -21.70 7.39
CA GLY A 443 -30.61 -22.42 6.95
C GLY A 443 -30.92 -22.18 5.47
N SER A 444 -32.19 -21.88 5.14
CA SER A 444 -32.61 -21.62 3.74
C SER A 444 -32.87 -20.15 3.43
N SER A 445 -32.79 -19.27 4.43
CA SER A 445 -33.07 -17.85 4.29
C SER A 445 -31.82 -17.10 3.82
N ILE A 446 -32.00 -16.16 2.89
CA ILE A 446 -30.96 -15.21 2.48
C ILE A 446 -30.94 -13.97 3.38
N GLY A 447 -32.05 -13.66 4.05
CA GLY A 447 -32.16 -12.50 4.96
C GLY A 447 -31.48 -12.69 6.32
N GLU A 448 -30.65 -13.72 6.45
CA GLU A 448 -29.82 -13.98 7.62
C GLU A 448 -28.33 -13.92 7.27
N LEU A 449 -27.99 -13.79 5.97
CA LEU A 449 -26.61 -13.82 5.51
C LEU A 449 -25.90 -12.55 5.99
N ASP A 450 -24.86 -12.74 6.80
CA ASP A 450 -23.97 -11.67 7.23
C ASP A 450 -23.44 -10.86 6.06
N SER A 451 -23.43 -9.53 6.18
CA SER A 451 -22.93 -8.65 5.13
C SER A 451 -21.47 -8.93 4.79
N ILE A 452 -20.61 -9.21 5.77
CA ILE A 452 -19.21 -9.57 5.50
C ILE A 452 -19.07 -10.87 4.72
N VAL A 453 -19.82 -11.91 5.09
CA VAL A 453 -19.81 -13.19 4.37
C VAL A 453 -20.37 -13.02 2.95
N GLY A 454 -21.43 -12.22 2.80
CA GLY A 454 -22.02 -11.91 1.50
C GLY A 454 -21.07 -11.13 0.59
N VAL A 455 -20.31 -10.19 1.16
CA VAL A 455 -19.32 -9.37 0.43
C VAL A 455 -18.11 -10.18 0.02
N LEU A 456 -17.53 -11.00 0.90
CA LEU A 456 -16.37 -11.85 0.57
C LEU A 456 -16.70 -12.93 -0.46
N LEU A 457 -17.96 -13.37 -0.52
CA LEU A 457 -18.43 -14.35 -1.49
C LEU A 457 -19.08 -13.70 -2.72
N GLU A 458 -19.08 -12.37 -2.83
CA GLU A 458 -19.60 -11.68 -4.00
C GLU A 458 -18.60 -11.78 -5.13
N LYS A 459 -19.07 -12.17 -6.31
CA LYS A 459 -18.20 -12.23 -7.48
C LYS A 459 -17.70 -10.84 -7.82
N GLU A 460 -16.40 -10.77 -8.14
CA GLU A 460 -15.73 -9.56 -8.62
C GLU A 460 -16.57 -8.76 -9.62
N ALA A 461 -16.67 -7.46 -9.34
CA ALA A 461 -17.17 -6.50 -10.29
C ALA A 461 -16.16 -6.34 -11.43
N LYS A 462 -16.66 -6.02 -12.63
CA LYS A 462 -15.81 -5.90 -13.81
C LYS A 462 -14.70 -4.86 -13.60
N GLY A 463 -13.45 -5.32 -13.54
CA GLY A 463 -12.26 -4.48 -13.39
C GLY A 463 -11.93 -4.09 -11.94
N SER A 464 -12.54 -4.76 -10.96
CA SER A 464 -12.24 -4.63 -9.53
C SER A 464 -12.00 -6.04 -8.97
N MET A 465 -11.10 -6.13 -7.99
CA MET A 465 -10.88 -7.34 -7.18
C MET A 465 -12.02 -7.56 -6.16
N LEU A 466 -12.94 -6.60 -6.03
CA LEU A 466 -14.05 -6.63 -5.09
C LEU A 466 -15.36 -6.88 -5.83
N GLY A 467 -16.34 -7.50 -5.15
CA GLY A 467 -17.72 -7.56 -5.64
C GLY A 467 -18.42 -6.20 -5.68
N GLU A 468 -19.54 -6.10 -6.41
CA GLU A 468 -20.27 -4.84 -6.67
C GLU A 468 -20.56 -4.04 -5.39
N THR A 469 -20.98 -4.69 -4.31
CA THR A 469 -21.28 -4.03 -3.03
C THR A 469 -20.03 -3.36 -2.44
N ALA A 470 -18.91 -4.07 -2.37
CA ALA A 470 -17.68 -3.58 -1.77
C ALA A 470 -16.94 -2.57 -2.66
N THR A 471 -17.03 -2.71 -4.00
CA THR A 471 -16.53 -1.70 -4.93
C THR A 471 -17.23 -0.36 -4.72
N ILE A 472 -18.57 -0.34 -4.60
CA ILE A 472 -19.33 0.90 -4.40
C ILE A 472 -18.98 1.56 -3.07
N LEU A 473 -18.93 0.80 -1.98
CA LEU A 473 -18.56 1.31 -0.66
C LEU A 473 -17.13 1.89 -0.69
N THR A 474 -16.18 1.16 -1.27
CA THR A 474 -14.79 1.58 -1.37
C THR A 474 -14.63 2.83 -2.22
N VAL A 475 -15.16 2.86 -3.44
CA VAL A 475 -15.09 4.06 -4.30
C VAL A 475 -15.72 5.26 -3.60
N THR A 476 -16.89 5.10 -2.97
CA THR A 476 -17.56 6.18 -2.24
C THR A 476 -16.72 6.69 -1.08
N GLN A 477 -16.14 5.80 -0.27
CA GLN A 477 -15.31 6.19 0.87
C GLN A 477 -14.10 7.01 0.43
N PHE A 478 -13.36 6.53 -0.56
CA PHE A 478 -12.13 7.19 -1.01
C PHE A 478 -12.42 8.47 -1.81
N GLU A 479 -13.51 8.55 -2.58
CA GLU A 479 -13.92 9.84 -3.16
C GLU A 479 -14.27 10.85 -2.07
N ASN A 480 -14.97 10.43 -1.02
CA ASN A 480 -15.33 11.31 0.10
C ASN A 480 -14.11 11.83 0.86
N THR A 481 -13.14 10.97 1.17
CA THR A 481 -11.93 11.38 1.90
C THR A 481 -11.01 12.22 1.03
N ARG A 482 -10.96 12.01 -0.29
CA ARG A 482 -10.21 12.87 -1.23
C ARG A 482 -10.86 14.24 -1.42
N ASP A 483 -12.14 14.25 -1.77
CA ASP A 483 -12.84 15.48 -2.17
C ASP A 483 -13.21 16.32 -0.94
N GLY A 484 -13.36 15.69 0.22
CA GLY A 484 -13.60 16.33 1.51
C GLY A 484 -12.34 16.75 2.28
N ASP A 485 -11.14 16.54 1.74
CA ASP A 485 -9.88 16.91 2.40
C ASP A 485 -9.27 18.20 1.83
N ARG A 486 -9.25 19.27 2.64
CA ARG A 486 -8.62 20.55 2.23
C ARG A 486 -7.10 20.49 2.10
N PHE A 487 -6.50 19.39 2.56
CA PHE A 487 -5.07 19.13 2.52
C PHE A 487 -4.71 18.01 1.54
N TRP A 488 -5.64 17.59 0.69
CA TRP A 488 -5.35 16.75 -0.47
C TRP A 488 -4.18 17.33 -1.27
N TYR A 489 -3.21 16.52 -1.68
CA TYR A 489 -1.93 17.03 -2.19
C TYR A 489 -2.08 17.94 -3.43
N GLN A 490 -3.03 17.63 -4.32
CA GLN A 490 -3.27 18.47 -5.50
C GLN A 490 -3.88 19.84 -5.14
N GLU A 491 -4.65 19.91 -4.05
CA GLU A 491 -5.17 21.18 -3.50
C GLU A 491 -4.05 21.94 -2.77
N ARG A 492 -3.35 21.25 -1.86
CA ARG A 492 -2.28 21.82 -1.03
C ARG A 492 -1.13 22.39 -1.87
N PHE A 493 -0.84 21.79 -3.02
CA PHE A 493 0.24 22.19 -3.92
C PHE A 493 -0.25 22.74 -5.27
N ALA A 494 -1.48 23.24 -5.36
CA ALA A 494 -2.07 23.73 -6.62
C ALA A 494 -1.23 24.81 -7.33
N ASP A 495 -0.52 25.65 -6.57
CA ASP A 495 0.39 26.68 -7.10
C ASP A 495 1.75 26.13 -7.59
N HIS A 496 2.00 24.82 -7.45
CA HIS A 496 3.23 24.11 -7.76
C HIS A 496 2.99 22.85 -8.63
N PRO A 497 2.50 23.01 -9.88
CA PRO A 497 2.18 21.87 -10.77
C PRO A 497 3.39 21.01 -11.16
N GLU A 498 4.61 21.53 -11.06
CA GLU A 498 5.85 20.77 -11.17
C GLU A 498 6.03 19.78 -10.00
N LEU A 499 5.71 20.18 -8.77
CA LEU A 499 5.79 19.33 -7.58
C LEU A 499 4.72 18.25 -7.62
N ILE A 500 3.48 18.60 -8.01
CA ILE A 500 2.40 17.63 -8.20
C ILE A 500 2.82 16.53 -9.18
N ARG A 501 3.45 16.89 -10.29
CA ARG A 501 3.96 15.89 -11.25
C ARG A 501 5.05 15.03 -10.65
N GLN A 502 5.98 15.60 -9.91
CA GLN A 502 7.04 14.82 -9.25
C GLN A 502 6.46 13.81 -8.25
N ILE A 503 5.48 14.23 -7.45
CA ILE A 503 4.75 13.33 -6.54
C ILE A 503 4.09 12.21 -7.35
N GLN A 504 3.41 12.55 -8.46
CA GLN A 504 2.75 11.59 -9.35
C GLN A 504 3.68 10.67 -10.14
N ASP A 505 4.96 11.03 -10.24
CA ASP A 505 6.00 10.25 -10.89
C ASP A 505 6.77 9.38 -9.86
N THR A 506 6.49 9.51 -8.55
CA THR A 506 7.14 8.76 -7.46
C THR A 506 6.31 7.53 -7.08
N SER A 507 6.80 6.34 -7.40
CA SER A 507 6.14 5.08 -7.04
C SER A 507 6.40 4.66 -5.59
N LEU A 508 5.60 3.71 -5.07
CA LEU A 508 5.94 3.04 -3.81
C LEU A 508 7.28 2.31 -3.88
N ALA A 509 7.66 1.75 -5.02
CA ALA A 509 8.97 1.12 -5.21
C ALA A 509 10.12 2.14 -5.01
N ASP A 510 9.96 3.38 -5.48
CA ASP A 510 10.94 4.46 -5.27
C ASP A 510 11.07 4.83 -3.78
N ILE A 511 9.93 4.89 -3.07
CA ILE A 511 9.90 5.16 -1.63
C ILE A 511 10.58 4.02 -0.85
N ILE A 512 10.32 2.77 -1.20
CA ILE A 512 10.99 1.61 -0.59
C ILE A 512 12.50 1.67 -0.84
N ALA A 513 12.92 1.91 -2.09
CA ALA A 513 14.33 1.97 -2.45
C ALA A 513 15.08 3.03 -1.65
N ARG A 514 14.56 4.27 -1.57
CA ARG A 514 15.25 5.38 -0.87
C ARG A 514 15.26 5.24 0.65
N THR A 515 14.32 4.48 1.23
CA THR A 515 14.18 4.33 2.70
C THR A 515 14.84 3.06 3.25
N THR A 516 15.01 2.03 2.42
CA THR A 516 15.62 0.74 2.80
C THR A 516 17.02 0.59 2.22
N GLY A 517 17.25 1.07 0.99
CA GLY A 517 18.42 0.79 0.17
C GLY A 517 18.29 -0.48 -0.69
N ILE A 518 17.11 -1.09 -0.76
CA ILE A 518 16.81 -2.21 -1.67
C ILE A 518 16.58 -1.62 -3.06
N ASN A 519 17.59 -1.71 -3.93
CA ASN A 519 17.57 -1.04 -5.23
C ASN A 519 17.26 -1.96 -6.42
N ARG A 520 17.01 -3.25 -6.17
CA ARG A 520 16.53 -4.21 -7.16
C ARG A 520 15.14 -4.64 -6.73
N LEU A 521 14.16 -3.90 -7.19
CA LEU A 521 12.74 -4.07 -6.88
C LEU A 521 12.03 -4.27 -8.20
N TYR A 522 10.92 -4.99 -8.18
CA TYR A 522 10.00 -4.95 -9.29
C TYR A 522 9.34 -3.56 -9.32
N HIS A 523 9.24 -2.93 -10.48
CA HIS A 523 8.85 -1.52 -10.64
C HIS A 523 7.46 -1.21 -10.08
N ASP A 524 6.56 -2.20 -10.05
CA ASP A 524 5.24 -2.11 -9.44
C ASP A 524 5.23 -2.86 -8.11
N ALA A 525 5.34 -2.12 -7.00
CA ALA A 525 5.54 -2.69 -5.68
C ALA A 525 4.38 -3.60 -5.21
N PHE A 526 3.21 -3.56 -5.84
CA PHE A 526 2.06 -4.39 -5.46
C PHE A 526 1.90 -5.67 -6.29
N VAL A 527 2.74 -5.88 -7.31
CA VAL A 527 2.71 -7.11 -8.12
C VAL A 527 3.55 -8.19 -7.45
N ALA A 528 3.00 -9.40 -7.37
CA ALA A 528 3.74 -10.59 -7.02
C ALA A 528 4.69 -10.95 -8.16
N ALA A 529 5.96 -10.59 -7.98
CA ALA A 529 7.03 -10.91 -8.90
C ALA A 529 7.96 -11.97 -8.29
N GLU A 530 8.19 -13.06 -9.02
CA GLU A 530 9.13 -14.10 -8.58
C GLU A 530 10.55 -13.54 -8.57
N ARG A 531 11.24 -13.66 -7.42
CA ARG A 531 12.62 -13.18 -7.29
C ARG A 531 13.61 -14.27 -7.68
N ILE A 532 14.25 -14.11 -8.83
CA ILE A 532 15.20 -15.09 -9.39
C ILE A 532 16.62 -14.52 -9.37
N GLY A 533 17.45 -14.99 -8.44
CA GLY A 533 18.86 -14.57 -8.32
C GLY A 533 19.86 -15.55 -8.92
N GLY A 534 20.87 -15.00 -9.60
CA GLY A 534 22.07 -15.69 -10.02
C GLY A 534 23.12 -15.79 -8.92
N THR A 535 24.37 -15.98 -9.33
CA THR A 535 25.54 -16.11 -8.47
C THR A 535 26.57 -15.03 -8.82
N SER A 536 27.84 -15.23 -8.46
CA SER A 536 28.93 -14.34 -8.89
C SER A 536 29.65 -14.85 -10.15
N ALA A 537 29.13 -15.92 -10.75
CA ALA A 537 29.64 -16.53 -11.96
C ALA A 537 28.66 -16.30 -13.11
N SER A 538 29.06 -16.66 -14.33
CA SER A 538 28.16 -16.61 -15.48
C SER A 538 26.98 -17.55 -15.33
N ASP A 539 25.78 -17.00 -15.33
CA ASP A 539 24.52 -17.70 -15.16
C ASP A 539 23.62 -17.61 -16.39
N THR A 540 22.63 -18.50 -16.45
CA THR A 540 21.54 -18.44 -17.43
C THR A 540 20.24 -18.57 -16.66
N LEU A 541 19.52 -17.46 -16.54
CA LEU A 541 18.28 -17.35 -15.78
C LEU A 541 17.13 -17.14 -16.75
N ASN A 542 16.04 -17.87 -16.54
CA ASN A 542 14.81 -17.72 -17.31
C ASN A 542 13.70 -17.46 -16.30
N GLY A 543 12.85 -16.49 -16.62
CA GLY A 543 11.64 -16.21 -15.88
C GLY A 543 10.59 -17.32 -16.01
N THR A 544 9.47 -17.06 -15.36
CA THR A 544 8.30 -17.91 -15.27
C THR A 544 7.26 -17.48 -16.30
N ASP A 545 6.01 -17.93 -16.12
CA ASP A 545 4.88 -17.44 -16.92
C ASP A 545 4.26 -16.17 -16.29
N GLY A 546 4.65 -15.83 -15.05
CA GLY A 546 4.20 -14.65 -14.28
C GLY A 546 5.26 -13.56 -14.27
N ALA A 547 4.99 -12.44 -13.60
CA ALA A 547 5.95 -11.35 -13.50
C ALA A 547 7.19 -11.81 -12.72
N ASP A 548 8.38 -11.44 -13.21
CA ASP A 548 9.63 -11.84 -12.58
C ASP A 548 10.54 -10.64 -12.29
N LEU A 549 11.27 -10.74 -11.19
CA LEU A 549 12.43 -9.90 -10.89
C LEU A 549 13.69 -10.77 -10.98
N ILE A 550 14.43 -10.62 -12.08
CA ILE A 550 15.59 -11.45 -12.41
C ILE A 550 16.89 -10.67 -12.19
N ILE A 551 17.83 -11.23 -11.42
CA ILE A 551 19.06 -10.55 -11.00
C ILE A 551 20.28 -11.43 -11.29
N GLY A 552 21.13 -11.02 -12.23
CA GLY A 552 22.37 -11.72 -12.61
C GLY A 552 23.52 -11.58 -11.59
N PHE A 553 23.60 -10.42 -10.92
CA PHE A 553 24.68 -10.02 -10.01
C PHE A 553 26.02 -9.76 -10.70
N ASN A 554 26.99 -10.68 -10.61
CA ASN A 554 28.29 -10.52 -11.25
C ASN A 554 28.46 -11.68 -12.21
N GLY A 555 29.11 -11.46 -13.34
CA GLY A 555 29.46 -12.57 -14.21
C GLY A 555 29.36 -12.20 -15.66
N ARG A 556 28.79 -13.10 -16.44
CA ARG A 556 28.42 -12.84 -17.82
C ARG A 556 27.15 -13.63 -18.01
N ASP A 557 26.06 -12.96 -17.77
CA ASP A 557 24.79 -13.57 -17.52
C ASP A 557 23.92 -13.51 -18.76
N THR A 558 22.99 -14.44 -18.85
CA THR A 558 21.96 -14.46 -19.89
C THR A 558 20.62 -14.55 -19.19
N LEU A 559 19.84 -13.47 -19.26
CA LEU A 559 18.57 -13.31 -18.57
C LEU A 559 17.44 -13.23 -19.61
N SER A 560 16.37 -13.99 -19.42
CA SER A 560 15.17 -13.96 -20.26
C SER A 560 13.95 -13.80 -19.35
N GLY A 561 13.14 -12.76 -19.58
CA GLY A 561 11.94 -12.43 -18.82
C GLY A 561 10.83 -13.43 -19.11
N GLY A 562 10.18 -13.32 -20.25
CA GLY A 562 9.16 -14.29 -20.62
C GLY A 562 8.07 -13.69 -21.49
N ALA A 563 6.82 -13.93 -21.10
CA ALA A 563 5.66 -13.53 -21.89
C ALA A 563 4.83 -12.39 -21.27
N VAL A 564 5.20 -11.96 -20.06
CA VAL A 564 4.56 -10.88 -19.31
C VAL A 564 5.60 -9.82 -18.94
N SER A 565 5.20 -8.76 -18.26
CA SER A 565 6.14 -7.71 -17.81
C SER A 565 7.13 -8.26 -16.79
N ASP A 566 8.42 -8.03 -17.05
CA ASP A 566 9.52 -8.48 -16.21
C ASP A 566 10.56 -7.38 -15.95
N ASP A 567 11.25 -7.48 -14.81
CA ASP A 567 12.33 -6.59 -14.42
C ASP A 567 13.66 -7.36 -14.36
N LEU A 568 14.60 -7.00 -15.23
CA LEU A 568 15.87 -7.70 -15.42
C LEU A 568 17.06 -6.81 -15.05
N TYR A 569 17.88 -7.27 -14.11
CA TYR A 569 19.12 -6.63 -13.69
C TYR A 569 20.32 -7.53 -14.03
N GLY A 570 21.13 -7.15 -15.03
CA GLY A 570 22.37 -7.84 -15.39
C GLY A 570 23.40 -7.77 -14.27
N GLY A 571 23.81 -6.55 -13.92
CA GLY A 571 24.74 -6.27 -12.85
C GLY A 571 26.15 -6.00 -13.38
N ASP A 572 27.19 -6.53 -12.73
CA ASP A 572 28.56 -6.39 -13.22
C ASP A 572 28.86 -7.50 -14.24
N GLY A 573 29.15 -7.18 -15.50
CA GLY A 573 29.36 -8.28 -16.43
C GLY A 573 29.43 -7.92 -17.90
N ARG A 574 29.15 -8.89 -18.75
CA ARG A 574 28.89 -8.62 -20.17
C ARG A 574 27.65 -9.40 -20.50
N ASP A 575 26.53 -8.83 -20.11
CA ASP A 575 25.29 -9.54 -19.91
C ASP A 575 24.42 -9.45 -21.17
N ALA A 576 23.56 -10.43 -21.32
CA ALA A 576 22.58 -10.49 -22.39
C ALA A 576 21.18 -10.57 -21.76
N LEU A 577 20.39 -9.51 -21.90
CA LEU A 577 19.06 -9.37 -21.32
C LEU A 577 18.01 -9.39 -22.43
N PHE A 578 17.00 -10.24 -22.27
CA PHE A 578 15.87 -10.39 -23.18
C PHE A 578 14.57 -10.22 -22.41
N GLY A 579 13.83 -9.13 -22.62
CA GLY A 579 12.48 -8.96 -22.05
C GLY A 579 11.46 -9.92 -22.66
N ASP A 580 11.66 -10.21 -23.95
CA ASP A 580 10.86 -11.10 -24.78
C ASP A 580 9.46 -10.55 -25.10
N GLY A 581 8.52 -10.58 -24.18
CA GLY A 581 7.24 -9.91 -24.41
C GLY A 581 6.60 -9.49 -23.12
N GLY A 582 6.11 -8.27 -23.07
CA GLY A 582 5.71 -7.67 -21.80
C GLY A 582 5.97 -6.18 -21.91
N HIS A 583 5.69 -5.41 -20.87
CA HIS A 583 6.29 -4.10 -20.73
C HIS A 583 7.45 -4.26 -19.75
N ASP A 584 8.66 -4.41 -20.27
CA ASP A 584 9.80 -4.88 -19.50
C ASP A 584 10.72 -3.73 -19.08
N MET A 585 11.39 -3.90 -17.94
CA MET A 585 12.41 -2.99 -17.45
C MET A 585 13.77 -3.70 -17.44
N LEU A 586 14.72 -3.23 -18.26
CA LEU A 586 16.02 -3.89 -18.43
C LEU A 586 17.15 -2.95 -17.99
N TRP A 587 17.96 -3.39 -17.02
CA TRP A 587 19.17 -2.72 -16.55
C TRP A 587 20.39 -3.59 -16.81
N GLY A 588 21.25 -3.19 -17.74
CA GLY A 588 22.51 -3.87 -18.07
C GLY A 588 23.48 -3.86 -16.91
N GLY A 589 23.82 -2.65 -16.45
CA GLY A 589 24.65 -2.45 -15.27
C GLY A 589 26.03 -1.96 -15.66
N ALA A 590 27.07 -2.73 -15.39
CA ALA A 590 28.44 -2.33 -15.69
C ALA A 590 29.06 -3.21 -16.78
N ALA A 591 29.75 -2.52 -17.69
CA ALA A 591 30.59 -2.99 -18.79
C ALA A 591 29.93 -3.07 -20.17
N MET A 592 29.84 -4.21 -20.84
CA MET A 592 29.41 -4.21 -22.26
C MET A 592 28.28 -5.20 -22.44
N ASP A 593 27.07 -4.66 -22.37
CA ASP A 593 25.84 -5.44 -22.29
C ASP A 593 25.07 -5.41 -23.61
N THR A 594 24.19 -6.38 -23.78
CA THR A 594 23.25 -6.46 -24.89
C THR A 594 21.85 -6.58 -24.33
N LEU A 595 21.03 -5.57 -24.53
CA LEU A 595 19.65 -5.52 -24.04
C LEU A 595 18.69 -5.57 -25.22
N ARG A 596 17.64 -6.37 -25.08
CA ARG A 596 16.61 -6.56 -26.09
C ARG A 596 15.23 -6.56 -25.43
N GLY A 597 14.46 -5.49 -25.64
CA GLY A 597 13.13 -5.31 -25.05
C GLY A 597 12.17 -6.40 -25.51
N GLY A 598 11.86 -6.42 -26.81
CA GLY A 598 11.07 -7.50 -27.41
C GLY A 598 9.73 -7.00 -27.91
N ARG A 599 8.63 -7.42 -27.31
CA ARG A 599 7.27 -7.01 -27.73
C ARG A 599 6.63 -6.14 -26.67
N HIS A 600 5.88 -5.13 -27.14
CA HIS A 600 5.29 -4.03 -26.37
C HIS A 600 6.35 -3.01 -25.96
N GLY A 601 5.98 -2.06 -25.10
CA GLY A 601 6.81 -0.89 -24.85
C GLY A 601 7.71 -1.10 -23.65
N ASP A 602 9.01 -1.15 -23.89
CA ASP A 602 10.01 -1.52 -22.89
C ASP A 602 10.86 -0.31 -22.47
N THR A 603 11.49 -0.41 -21.30
CA THR A 603 12.48 0.57 -20.83
C THR A 603 13.84 -0.09 -20.70
N LEU A 604 14.84 0.42 -21.42
CA LEU A 604 16.18 -0.15 -21.50
C LEU A 604 17.21 0.85 -21.00
N ASP A 605 18.00 0.45 -20.01
CA ASP A 605 19.11 1.21 -19.45
C ASP A 605 20.38 0.34 -19.50
N GLY A 606 21.30 0.67 -20.39
CA GLY A 606 22.58 -0.05 -20.51
C GLY A 606 23.45 0.08 -19.25
N GLY A 607 23.30 1.18 -18.52
CA GLY A 607 24.16 1.52 -17.40
C GLY A 607 25.47 2.15 -17.84
N THR A 608 26.61 1.61 -17.42
CA THR A 608 27.93 2.13 -17.75
C THR A 608 28.65 1.22 -18.72
N GLY A 609 29.33 1.81 -19.71
CA GLY A 609 30.26 1.09 -20.58
C GLY A 609 29.95 1.25 -22.05
N SER A 610 29.70 0.22 -22.84
CA SER A 610 29.37 0.45 -24.26
C SER A 610 28.42 -0.62 -24.74
N ASP A 611 27.15 -0.27 -24.67
CA ASP A 611 26.07 -1.23 -24.71
C ASP A 611 25.41 -1.28 -26.09
N LEU A 612 24.71 -2.39 -26.34
CA LEU A 612 23.95 -2.60 -27.55
C LEU A 612 22.48 -2.82 -27.19
N LEU A 613 21.64 -1.86 -27.56
CA LEU A 613 20.23 -1.80 -27.16
C LEU A 613 19.32 -2.01 -28.37
N PHE A 614 18.34 -2.90 -28.23
CA PHE A 614 17.28 -3.17 -29.20
C PHE A 614 15.92 -2.98 -28.55
N GLY A 615 15.11 -2.04 -29.03
CA GLY A 615 13.72 -1.88 -28.57
C GLY A 615 12.81 -2.94 -29.17
N ASP A 616 13.12 -3.40 -30.39
CA ASP A 616 12.27 -4.28 -31.17
C ASP A 616 10.85 -3.72 -31.39
N ALA A 617 9.81 -4.29 -30.82
CA ALA A 617 8.43 -4.08 -31.24
C ALA A 617 7.59 -3.40 -30.17
N GLY A 618 7.68 -2.09 -30.08
CA GLY A 618 6.66 -1.32 -29.39
C GLY A 618 6.95 0.16 -29.43
N ARG A 619 6.71 0.80 -28.29
CA ARG A 619 7.16 2.17 -28.06
C ARG A 619 8.07 2.12 -26.85
N ASP A 620 9.34 2.10 -27.15
CA ASP A 620 10.39 1.82 -26.19
C ASP A 620 11.04 3.12 -25.72
N THR A 621 11.62 3.06 -24.52
CA THR A 621 12.34 4.15 -23.88
C THR A 621 13.76 3.69 -23.58
N PHE A 622 14.75 4.36 -24.17
CA PHE A 622 16.17 4.10 -23.91
C PHE A 622 16.68 5.15 -22.94
N VAL A 623 17.06 4.72 -21.73
CA VAL A 623 17.50 5.59 -20.64
C VAL A 623 19.03 5.64 -20.62
N PHE A 624 19.57 6.86 -20.60
CA PHE A 624 21.00 7.09 -20.48
C PHE A 624 21.26 7.90 -19.21
N LYS A 625 21.96 7.26 -18.27
CA LYS A 625 22.39 7.87 -16.99
C LYS A 625 23.83 7.54 -16.61
N GLY A 626 24.49 6.68 -17.38
CA GLY A 626 25.89 6.29 -17.21
C GLY A 626 26.66 6.53 -18.51
N GLY A 627 27.92 6.94 -18.39
CA GLY A 627 28.78 7.18 -19.54
C GLY A 627 29.10 5.94 -20.35
N GLY A 628 29.44 6.14 -21.62
CA GLY A 628 29.65 5.04 -22.54
C GLY A 628 29.61 5.39 -24.02
N TYR A 629 29.65 4.39 -24.89
CA TYR A 629 29.40 4.56 -26.32
C TYR A 629 28.31 3.56 -26.73
N ASP A 630 27.07 3.94 -26.47
CA ASP A 630 25.95 3.03 -26.53
C ASP A 630 25.27 3.11 -27.88
N HIS A 631 24.93 1.95 -28.43
CA HIS A 631 24.29 1.80 -29.72
C HIS A 631 22.81 1.45 -29.53
N VAL A 632 21.92 2.32 -30.00
CA VAL A 632 20.51 1.97 -30.21
C VAL A 632 20.38 1.49 -31.64
N ALA A 633 20.29 0.16 -31.78
CA ALA A 633 20.49 -0.52 -33.06
C ALA A 633 19.29 -0.44 -34.00
N ASP A 634 18.08 -0.21 -33.48
CA ASP A 634 16.85 -0.24 -34.28
C ASP A 634 15.89 0.95 -34.05
N PHE A 635 16.43 2.10 -33.63
CA PHE A 635 15.66 3.27 -33.22
C PHE A 635 14.58 3.71 -34.22
N ARG A 636 13.36 3.95 -33.74
CA ARG A 636 12.18 4.34 -34.56
C ARG A 636 11.61 5.68 -34.16
N TRP A 637 10.80 6.21 -35.08
CA TRP A 637 10.24 7.55 -34.96
C TRP A 637 9.33 7.74 -33.76
N ASN A 638 8.76 6.68 -33.19
CA ASN A 638 7.81 6.71 -32.08
C ASN A 638 8.47 6.44 -30.72
N GLU A 639 9.75 6.06 -30.68
CA GLU A 639 10.50 5.73 -29.47
C GLU A 639 11.05 6.97 -28.77
N THR A 640 11.50 6.76 -27.54
CA THR A 640 11.96 7.80 -26.62
C THR A 640 13.41 7.56 -26.21
N ILE A 641 14.21 8.62 -26.18
CA ILE A 641 15.54 8.68 -25.56
C ILE A 641 15.41 9.53 -24.30
N ASP A 642 15.72 8.95 -23.15
CA ASP A 642 15.74 9.67 -21.88
C ASP A 642 17.16 10.15 -21.57
N LEU A 643 17.33 11.47 -21.59
CA LEU A 643 18.56 12.19 -21.25
C LEU A 643 18.36 13.05 -19.99
N SER A 644 17.37 12.71 -19.14
CA SER A 644 17.04 13.48 -17.94
C SER A 644 18.18 13.56 -16.92
N ALA A 645 19.10 12.59 -16.93
CA ALA A 645 20.31 12.62 -16.11
C ALA A 645 21.36 13.65 -16.55
N TYR A 646 21.24 14.19 -17.77
CA TYR A 646 22.25 15.04 -18.41
C TYR A 646 21.80 16.50 -18.47
N SER A 647 22.30 17.31 -17.53
CA SER A 647 21.90 18.71 -17.33
C SER A 647 22.13 19.63 -18.55
N GLU A 648 23.00 19.24 -19.47
CA GLU A 648 23.28 19.92 -20.73
C GLU A 648 22.13 19.82 -21.75
N PHE A 649 21.21 18.87 -21.60
CA PHE A 649 20.06 18.70 -22.49
C PHE A 649 18.77 19.17 -21.83
N GLN A 650 18.27 20.33 -22.28
CA GLN A 650 16.99 20.90 -21.82
C GLN A 650 15.96 20.97 -22.96
N SER A 651 16.41 20.74 -24.19
CA SER A 651 15.60 20.89 -25.40
C SER A 651 16.19 20.13 -26.59
N LEU A 652 15.38 19.97 -27.62
CA LEU A 652 15.83 19.41 -28.91
C LEU A 652 16.91 20.29 -29.57
N ALA A 653 16.96 21.60 -29.26
CA ALA A 653 18.01 22.47 -29.77
C ALA A 653 19.37 22.07 -29.20
N ASP A 654 19.42 21.78 -27.89
CA ASP A 654 20.64 21.33 -27.22
C ASP A 654 21.12 20.01 -27.80
N VAL A 655 20.22 19.04 -28.02
CA VAL A 655 20.57 17.78 -28.70
C VAL A 655 21.18 18.05 -30.08
N ARG A 656 20.58 18.93 -30.89
CA ARG A 656 21.08 19.23 -32.24
C ARG A 656 22.45 19.89 -32.24
N ASP A 657 22.77 20.66 -31.21
CA ASP A 657 24.08 21.28 -31.04
C ASP A 657 25.16 20.23 -30.64
N HIS A 658 24.75 19.07 -30.12
CA HIS A 658 25.61 17.96 -29.70
C HIS A 658 25.55 16.74 -30.63
N VAL A 659 24.90 16.82 -31.79
CA VAL A 659 24.79 15.70 -32.74
C VAL A 659 25.79 15.79 -33.89
N THR A 660 26.45 14.67 -34.18
CA THR A 660 27.23 14.48 -35.41
C THR A 660 26.70 13.30 -36.22
N GLU A 661 26.77 13.38 -37.55
CA GLU A 661 26.40 12.27 -38.44
C GLU A 661 27.65 11.58 -39.00
N ARG A 662 27.70 10.24 -38.91
CA ARG A 662 28.77 9.44 -39.51
C ARG A 662 28.26 8.10 -40.02
N HIS A 663 28.46 7.82 -41.30
CA HIS A 663 28.08 6.57 -41.97
C HIS A 663 26.59 6.18 -41.83
N GLY A 664 25.68 7.16 -41.69
CA GLY A 664 24.25 6.91 -41.50
C GLY A 664 23.78 7.01 -40.04
N ASN A 665 24.70 6.96 -39.09
CA ASN A 665 24.39 7.04 -37.66
C ASN A 665 24.34 8.49 -37.18
N GLN A 666 23.42 8.78 -36.24
CA GLN A 666 23.47 10.01 -35.44
C GLN A 666 24.16 9.70 -34.11
N THR A 667 25.22 10.43 -33.81
CA THR A 667 25.92 10.36 -32.54
C THR A 667 25.61 11.60 -31.72
N ILE A 668 24.86 11.45 -30.63
CA ILE A 668 24.60 12.47 -29.63
C ILE A 668 25.76 12.39 -28.62
N HIS A 669 26.59 13.42 -28.52
CA HIS A 669 27.73 13.44 -27.58
C HIS A 669 27.26 13.89 -26.19
N LEU A 670 27.53 13.08 -25.18
CA LEU A 670 27.23 13.31 -23.76
C LEU A 670 28.50 13.80 -23.04
N GLU A 671 28.39 14.34 -21.82
CA GLU A 671 29.56 14.73 -21.02
C GLU A 671 30.54 13.57 -20.79
N ASP A 672 30.03 12.36 -20.60
CA ASP A 672 30.80 11.14 -20.25
C ASP A 672 30.70 10.02 -21.29
N GLY A 673 30.19 10.32 -22.49
CA GLY A 673 29.92 9.30 -23.49
C GLY A 673 29.28 9.78 -24.79
N ALA A 674 28.60 8.87 -25.48
CA ALA A 674 27.77 9.16 -26.63
C ALA A 674 26.67 8.13 -26.83
N VAL A 675 25.48 8.59 -27.23
CA VAL A 675 24.41 7.73 -27.75
C VAL A 675 24.50 7.70 -29.27
N ILE A 676 24.54 6.50 -29.85
CA ILE A 676 24.63 6.27 -31.29
C ILE A 676 23.32 5.65 -31.76
N LEU A 677 22.54 6.42 -32.51
CA LEU A 677 21.33 5.93 -33.18
C LEU A 677 21.74 5.38 -34.55
N ASP A 678 21.71 4.05 -34.70
CA ASP A 678 22.16 3.38 -35.91
C ASP A 678 21.19 3.62 -37.07
N ASP A 679 21.72 3.99 -38.24
CA ASP A 679 20.98 4.22 -39.49
C ASP A 679 19.74 5.16 -39.38
N TYR A 680 19.68 6.03 -38.36
CA TYR A 680 18.60 7.00 -38.18
C TYR A 680 18.93 8.36 -38.78
N ALA A 681 17.98 8.98 -39.48
CA ALA A 681 18.22 10.29 -40.09
C ALA A 681 17.90 11.43 -39.12
N GLY A 682 18.88 12.28 -38.78
CA GLY A 682 18.74 13.32 -37.74
C GLY A 682 17.59 14.31 -37.95
N HIS A 683 17.18 14.58 -39.19
CA HIS A 683 16.01 15.44 -39.47
C HIS A 683 14.66 14.82 -39.03
N ARG A 684 14.64 13.52 -38.70
CA ARG A 684 13.49 12.79 -38.14
C ARG A 684 13.48 12.80 -36.61
N LEU A 685 14.44 13.47 -35.96
CA LEU A 685 14.41 13.69 -34.51
C LEU A 685 13.46 14.84 -34.18
N HIS A 686 12.52 14.55 -33.29
CA HIS A 686 11.51 15.47 -32.81
C HIS A 686 11.58 15.60 -31.29
N THR A 687 10.99 16.67 -30.75
CA THR A 687 11.00 16.92 -29.29
C THR A 687 10.33 15.80 -28.52
N TYR A 688 9.32 15.15 -29.08
CA TYR A 688 8.62 14.04 -28.43
C TYR A 688 9.46 12.75 -28.35
N ASN A 689 10.60 12.68 -29.05
CA ASN A 689 11.54 11.57 -28.92
C ASN A 689 12.45 11.70 -27.69
N PHE A 690 12.35 12.76 -26.91
CA PHE A 690 13.29 13.03 -25.84
C PHE A 690 12.60 13.35 -24.52
N VAL A 691 13.13 12.78 -23.45
CA VAL A 691 12.99 13.28 -22.08
C VAL A 691 14.28 14.02 -21.75
N PHE A 692 14.16 15.23 -21.19
CA PHE A 692 15.28 16.14 -20.96
C PHE A 692 15.46 16.38 -19.47
N ALA A 693 16.67 16.81 -19.09
CA ALA A 693 16.95 17.23 -17.72
C ALA A 693 16.17 18.50 -17.42
N ASP A 694 15.06 18.37 -16.70
CA ASP A 694 14.30 19.49 -16.15
C ASP A 694 14.51 19.63 -14.64
N ASN A 695 15.72 19.34 -14.15
CA ASN A 695 16.11 19.52 -12.74
C ASN A 695 15.08 18.95 -11.73
N THR A 696 14.57 17.75 -11.99
CA THR A 696 13.98 16.90 -10.96
C THR A 696 15.09 16.14 -10.23
N ASP A 697 15.97 16.88 -9.54
CA ASP A 697 16.78 16.31 -8.46
C ASP A 697 16.13 16.69 -7.14
N ILE A 698 15.24 15.84 -6.64
CA ILE A 698 15.47 15.40 -5.28
C ILE A 698 16.05 13.99 -5.43
N VAL A 699 17.39 13.94 -5.44
CA VAL A 699 18.18 12.71 -5.51
C VAL A 699 17.81 11.74 -4.40
#